data_AF-A0AAV4I4Y5-F1
#
_entry.id   AF-A0AAV4I4Y5-F1
#
_cell.length_a   1.000
_cell.length_b   1.000
_cell.length_c   1.000
_cell.angle_alpha   90.00
_cell.angle_beta   90.00
_cell.angle_gamma   90.00
#
_symmetry.space_group_name_H-M   'P 1'
#
loop_
_entity.id
_entity.type
_entity.pdbx_description
1 polymer ?
#
loop_
_entity_poly.entity_id
_entity_poly.type
_entity_poly.pdbx_seq_one_letter_code
_entity_poly.pdbx_strand_id
1 'polypeptide(L)'
;MTSVTPQETVQCDDFHLLNSNHKISQSLIMHSHVRSLDIACYRMFVLIIVPGYTNHSERIHVFYANIDTGNMAASMRLQGCKSSIQEALHQCSKAVAGSHPLLKRTIYTTMKLYDREQYWNDRCKPDEAKFNKVLIANRGEIACRVINTCRRLGIKTVAVHSEADSLAVHTRSADEAICIGPAPSSESYLRMDKILQAIKDTGAEAVHPGYGFLSENTTFAAKLQDMGVAFVGPNSESIKAMGDKIESKRIAEKAGVNLIPGFDGAVRDADHCLELANQIGYPVMIKASAGGGGKGMRIARDDQEARTSFRLCTEEAKSSFGDDRMLIEKFIENPRHIEIQVLCDKHGNSLYLHERECSIQRRNQKVIEEAPSTFLDEETRKAMGDQACRLANAVGYDSAGTVEFLVDKNKNFYFLEMNTRLQVEHPITEMITGVDIVHQMLRVAKGHSLLHKQENIPIEGWAIECRVYAEDPFKNFGMPSIGRLSRYVEPLHIENTRCDSGIMEGSEISIYYDPMICKLVTYGKNRNLAMETMIKSLDSYVIKGVTHNIPLLRDILTEKRFVSGDISTNYLPEVFPDGFKGKQLTVRENQELAAMACAIYLKDEDRASNFINMKGSHIPITPKTKWTLNVMIGKARYEAQVSKGADGLKVTVGDNNFDVKGNLSFASPLIDLSINGEQRLLQVQTRTGGGKYDLRFFGTVYPVQVLSERAYSLSQHMLEKKQVDTSALVMAPMPGVLKSVSVVAGDLVAEHQEVCVLEAMKMQNSLVSAKVAKVKKVHFKTGDTVNEGDVIVELE
;
A
#
# COMPACT_ATOMS: atom_id res chain seq x y z
N MET A 1 12.07 -1.68 -57.84
CA MET A 1 13.49 -2.00 -58.03
C MET A 1 14.14 -2.09 -56.66
N THR A 2 14.60 -3.29 -56.33
CA THR A 2 15.60 -3.71 -55.31
C THR A 2 15.50 -3.23 -53.85
N SER A 3 15.07 -4.21 -53.04
CA SER A 3 15.37 -4.58 -51.66
C SER A 3 16.66 -4.06 -51.00
N VAL A 4 16.56 -3.75 -49.69
CA VAL A 4 17.70 -3.76 -48.75
C VAL A 4 17.26 -4.35 -47.40
N THR A 5 18.02 -5.34 -46.92
CA THR A 5 18.03 -5.96 -45.59
C THR A 5 19.04 -5.26 -44.66
N PRO A 6 18.85 -5.25 -43.33
CA PRO A 6 19.93 -4.94 -42.37
C PRO A 6 20.43 -6.19 -41.65
N GLN A 7 21.69 -6.54 -41.88
CA GLN A 7 22.54 -7.35 -41.01
C GLN A 7 23.70 -6.45 -40.59
N GLU A 8 23.87 -6.20 -39.29
CA GLU A 8 25.18 -5.93 -38.70
C GLU A 8 25.12 -6.30 -37.20
N THR A 9 25.59 -7.51 -36.95
CA THR A 9 25.88 -8.09 -35.64
C THR A 9 27.17 -7.45 -35.11
N VAL A 10 27.12 -6.78 -33.96
CA VAL A 10 28.34 -6.34 -33.26
C VAL A 10 28.90 -7.55 -32.50
N GLN A 11 30.04 -8.07 -32.96
CA GLN A 11 30.83 -9.10 -32.28
C GLN A 11 31.44 -8.54 -30.97
N CYS A 12 31.20 -9.23 -29.86
CA CYS A 12 31.94 -9.05 -28.60
C CYS A 12 33.28 -9.79 -28.70
N ASP A 13 34.24 -9.23 -29.43
CA ASP A 13 35.63 -9.69 -29.45
C ASP A 13 36.53 -8.57 -28.92
N ASP A 14 36.59 -8.39 -27.59
CA ASP A 14 37.67 -7.65 -26.91
C ASP A 14 37.68 -7.96 -25.40
N PHE A 15 38.00 -9.21 -25.06
CA PHE A 15 38.47 -9.61 -23.72
C PHE A 15 39.73 -10.48 -23.86
N HIS A 16 40.72 -9.99 -24.61
CA HIS A 16 42.05 -10.59 -24.69
C HIS A 16 43.05 -9.75 -23.87
N LEU A 17 43.04 -9.89 -22.55
CA LEU A 17 44.14 -9.43 -21.70
C LEU A 17 44.10 -10.11 -20.32
N LEU A 18 44.18 -11.45 -20.27
CA LEU A 18 44.51 -12.21 -19.06
C LEU A 18 45.03 -13.60 -19.50
N ASN A 19 46.24 -13.66 -20.03
CA ASN A 19 46.90 -14.92 -20.34
C ASN A 19 48.34 -14.90 -19.83
N SER A 20 48.51 -15.09 -18.53
CA SER A 20 49.73 -15.66 -17.94
C SER A 20 49.50 -16.08 -16.49
N ASN A 21 49.60 -17.39 -16.25
CA ASN A 21 49.94 -18.05 -14.99
C ASN A 21 48.89 -18.40 -13.93
N HIS A 22 47.62 -18.63 -14.23
CA HIS A 22 46.78 -19.54 -13.42
C HIS A 22 45.68 -20.21 -14.25
N LYS A 23 45.67 -21.55 -14.31
CA LYS A 23 44.58 -22.34 -14.89
C LYS A 23 43.33 -22.22 -14.00
N ILE A 24 42.31 -21.50 -14.46
CA ILE A 24 40.95 -21.55 -13.90
C ILE A 24 40.06 -22.18 -14.99
N SER A 25 39.28 -23.20 -14.65
CA SER A 25 38.40 -23.90 -15.60
C SER A 25 37.25 -23.01 -16.07
N GLN A 26 36.85 -23.16 -17.33
CA GLN A 26 35.77 -22.44 -18.03
C GLN A 26 34.33 -22.70 -17.49
N SER A 27 34.15 -23.11 -16.24
CA SER A 27 32.84 -23.54 -15.70
C SER A 27 32.15 -22.58 -14.72
N LEU A 28 32.66 -21.36 -14.52
CA LEU A 28 32.00 -20.35 -13.68
C LEU A 28 31.83 -19.02 -14.43
N ILE A 29 30.81 -18.94 -15.29
CA ILE A 29 30.26 -17.66 -15.75
C ILE A 29 28.79 -17.66 -15.31
N MET A 30 28.48 -16.97 -14.22
CA MET A 30 27.09 -16.59 -13.94
C MET A 30 26.67 -15.56 -14.98
N HIS A 31 25.66 -15.89 -15.78
CA HIS A 31 25.01 -14.95 -16.70
C HIS A 31 24.40 -13.77 -15.92
N SER A 32 25.08 -12.62 -15.91
CA SER A 32 24.44 -11.35 -15.64
C SER A 32 23.74 -10.87 -16.91
N HIS A 33 22.41 -10.94 -16.94
CA HIS A 33 21.60 -10.27 -17.96
C HIS A 33 21.56 -8.76 -17.67
N VAL A 34 22.57 -8.03 -18.16
CA VAL A 34 22.48 -6.57 -18.30
C VAL A 34 21.81 -6.29 -19.64
N ARG A 35 20.51 -5.98 -19.63
CA ARG A 35 19.83 -5.47 -20.83
C ARG A 35 20.15 -3.98 -21.01
N SER A 36 20.49 -3.62 -22.24
CA SER A 36 20.78 -2.29 -22.76
C SER A 36 19.73 -1.25 -22.35
N LEU A 37 20.10 -0.35 -21.46
CA LEU A 37 19.45 0.95 -21.24
C LEU A 37 20.20 1.99 -22.07
N ASP A 38 19.49 2.89 -22.75
CA ASP A 38 20.07 3.97 -23.55
C ASP A 38 21.16 4.73 -22.79
N ILE A 39 22.41 4.50 -23.19
CA ILE A 39 23.61 5.12 -22.64
C ILE A 39 23.82 6.45 -23.35
N ALA A 40 23.18 7.49 -22.84
CA ALA A 40 23.63 8.85 -23.09
C ALA A 40 23.55 9.62 -21.76
N CYS A 41 24.72 9.97 -21.21
CA CYS A 41 24.93 10.88 -20.07
C CYS A 41 24.92 10.33 -18.63
N TYR A 42 25.21 9.04 -18.39
CA TYR A 42 25.51 8.56 -17.03
C TYR A 42 26.92 7.95 -16.94
N ARG A 43 27.81 8.61 -16.17
CA ARG A 43 29.11 8.07 -15.75
C ARG A 43 28.88 6.84 -14.86
N MET A 44 28.81 5.65 -15.46
CA MET A 44 28.54 4.40 -14.75
C MET A 44 29.82 3.73 -14.25
N PHE A 45 29.79 3.27 -12.99
CA PHE A 45 30.78 2.38 -12.40
C PHE A 45 30.16 0.98 -12.29
N VAL A 46 30.89 -0.07 -12.70
CA VAL A 46 30.47 -1.47 -12.53
C VAL A 46 31.22 -2.07 -11.35
N LEU A 47 30.48 -2.70 -10.42
CA LEU A 47 31.04 -3.47 -9.31
C LEU A 47 31.05 -4.96 -9.70
N ILE A 48 32.23 -5.57 -9.80
CA ILE A 48 32.37 -7.00 -10.09
C ILE A 48 32.96 -7.68 -8.86
N ILE A 49 32.26 -8.68 -8.32
CA ILE A 49 32.70 -9.50 -7.18
C ILE A 49 32.99 -10.91 -7.69
N VAL A 50 34.25 -11.36 -7.58
CA VAL A 50 34.67 -12.70 -8.02
C VAL A 50 35.13 -13.52 -6.81
N PRO A 51 34.52 -14.69 -6.55
CA PRO A 51 35.04 -15.65 -5.58
C PRO A 51 36.25 -16.39 -6.19
N GLY A 52 37.40 -16.35 -5.51
CA GLY A 52 38.59 -17.10 -5.89
C GLY A 52 38.78 -18.32 -5.00
N TYR A 53 38.71 -19.53 -5.58
CA TYR A 53 39.12 -20.77 -4.91
C TYR A 53 40.56 -21.10 -5.30
N THR A 54 41.48 -20.97 -4.34
CA THR A 54 42.81 -21.60 -4.43
C THR A 54 43.08 -22.34 -3.12
N ASN A 55 43.78 -23.48 -3.20
CA ASN A 55 43.80 -24.58 -2.22
C ASN A 55 44.09 -24.27 -0.73
N HIS A 56 44.30 -23.02 -0.29
CA HIS A 56 44.49 -22.72 1.14
C HIS A 56 43.88 -21.39 1.66
N SER A 57 42.94 -20.74 0.95
CA SER A 57 42.15 -19.62 1.52
C SER A 57 40.99 -19.23 0.60
N GLU A 58 39.79 -18.98 1.15
CA GLU A 58 38.73 -18.27 0.44
C GLU A 58 39.16 -16.81 0.20
N ARG A 59 39.06 -16.33 -1.04
CA ARG A 59 39.46 -14.96 -1.41
C ARG A 59 38.33 -14.28 -2.19
N ILE A 60 38.03 -13.03 -1.86
CA ILE A 60 37.06 -12.19 -2.58
C ILE A 60 37.82 -11.03 -3.23
N HIS A 61 37.69 -10.90 -4.54
CA HIS A 61 38.24 -9.79 -5.32
C HIS A 61 37.12 -8.83 -5.73
N VAL A 62 37.32 -7.54 -5.47
CA VAL A 62 36.39 -6.47 -5.87
C VAL A 62 37.09 -5.57 -6.88
N PHE A 63 36.48 -5.46 -8.06
CA PHE A 63 36.98 -4.63 -9.16
C PHE A 63 36.06 -3.45 -9.42
N TYR A 64 36.67 -2.29 -9.70
CA TYR A 64 35.99 -1.07 -10.13
C TYR A 64 36.47 -0.71 -11.54
N ALA A 65 35.54 -0.67 -12.50
CA ALA A 65 35.82 -0.22 -13.87
C ALA A 65 35.07 1.07 -14.18
N ASN A 66 35.77 2.04 -14.76
CA ASN A 66 35.18 3.19 -15.42
C ASN A 66 35.01 2.85 -16.90
N ILE A 67 33.76 2.75 -17.36
CA ILE A 67 33.44 2.24 -18.71
C ILE A 67 33.98 3.17 -19.81
N ASP A 68 34.12 4.47 -19.55
CA ASP A 68 34.54 5.45 -20.57
C ASP A 68 36.07 5.50 -20.79
N THR A 69 36.89 4.99 -19.87
CA THR A 69 38.36 5.12 -19.95
C THR A 69 39.11 3.79 -20.11
N GLY A 70 38.42 2.65 -20.06
CA GLY A 70 39.04 1.32 -20.14
C GLY A 70 39.99 0.99 -18.98
N ASN A 71 40.15 1.88 -18.01
CA ASN A 71 41.10 1.73 -16.90
C ASN A 71 40.41 1.16 -15.65
N MET A 72 40.99 0.11 -15.09
CA MET A 72 40.66 -0.34 -13.72
C MET A 72 41.06 0.75 -12.73
N ALA A 73 40.08 1.27 -11.98
CA ALA A 73 40.30 2.39 -11.06
C ALA A 73 41.01 1.97 -9.76
N ALA A 74 40.82 0.72 -9.31
CA ALA A 74 41.56 0.12 -8.19
C ALA A 74 41.18 -1.36 -8.04
N SER A 75 42.11 -2.16 -7.51
CA SER A 75 41.79 -3.49 -6.94
C SER A 75 41.88 -3.40 -5.42
N MET A 76 40.80 -3.77 -4.72
CA MET A 76 40.81 -3.83 -3.27
C MET A 76 40.97 -5.28 -2.82
N ARG A 77 42.04 -5.57 -2.08
CA ARG A 77 42.29 -6.89 -1.51
C ARG A 77 41.69 -6.96 -0.11
N LEU A 78 40.69 -7.81 0.08
CA LEU A 78 40.15 -8.12 1.40
C LEU A 78 40.86 -9.37 1.92
N GLN A 79 41.79 -9.19 2.87
CA GLN A 79 42.43 -10.30 3.58
C GLN A 79 41.66 -10.62 4.86
N GLY A 80 41.34 -11.89 5.08
CA GLY A 80 40.84 -12.38 6.37
C GLY A 80 39.32 -12.59 6.50
N CYS A 81 38.52 -12.47 5.44
CA CYS A 81 37.11 -12.88 5.50
C CYS A 81 37.02 -14.41 5.58
N LYS A 82 36.83 -14.94 6.79
CA LYS A 82 36.44 -16.34 7.03
C LYS A 82 34.92 -16.51 7.13
N SER A 83 34.15 -15.48 6.81
CA SER A 83 32.72 -15.44 7.11
C SER A 83 31.93 -14.59 6.11
N SER A 84 31.45 -15.23 5.04
CA SER A 84 30.37 -14.76 4.15
C SER A 84 30.65 -13.53 3.25
N ILE A 85 30.00 -13.51 2.09
CA ILE A 85 29.96 -12.40 1.13
C ILE A 85 29.43 -11.09 1.79
N GLN A 86 28.65 -11.19 2.87
CA GLN A 86 28.13 -10.05 3.64
C GLN A 86 29.22 -9.23 4.33
N GLU A 87 30.25 -9.86 4.93
CA GLU A 87 31.34 -9.12 5.58
C GLU A 87 32.18 -8.35 4.55
N ALA A 88 32.38 -8.94 3.37
CA ALA A 88 33.09 -8.29 2.27
C ALA A 88 32.32 -7.08 1.70
N LEU A 89 31.00 -7.20 1.55
CA LEU A 89 30.13 -6.09 1.13
C LEU A 89 30.04 -4.98 2.18
N HIS A 90 30.00 -5.34 3.47
CA HIS A 90 30.01 -4.38 4.56
C HIS A 90 31.34 -3.60 4.64
N GLN A 91 32.47 -4.28 4.43
CA GLN A 91 33.78 -3.64 4.31
C GLN A 91 33.89 -2.75 3.07
N CYS A 92 33.30 -3.15 1.93
CA CYS A 92 33.21 -2.30 0.74
C CYS A 92 32.33 -1.06 0.97
N SER A 93 31.18 -1.20 1.63
CA SER A 93 30.32 -0.08 2.00
C SER A 93 31.06 0.94 2.89
N LYS A 94 31.86 0.46 3.85
CA LYS A 94 32.75 1.29 4.68
C LYS A 94 33.87 1.95 3.88
N ALA A 95 34.49 1.24 2.93
CA ALA A 95 35.56 1.78 2.09
C ALA A 95 35.06 2.83 1.07
N VAL A 96 33.82 2.69 0.61
CA VAL A 96 33.16 3.56 -0.37
C VAL A 96 32.38 4.71 0.30
N ALA A 97 32.40 4.77 1.65
CA ALA A 97 31.65 5.72 2.47
C ALA A 97 31.94 7.20 2.17
N GLY A 98 33.09 7.50 1.56
CA GLY A 98 33.49 8.85 1.09
C GLY A 98 33.12 9.18 -0.36
N SER A 99 32.34 8.34 -1.06
CA SER A 99 32.01 8.53 -2.49
C SER A 99 30.52 8.86 -2.75
N HIS A 100 30.23 9.22 -4.00
CA HIS A 100 29.01 9.89 -4.49
C HIS A 100 27.69 9.27 -3.97
N PRO A 101 26.70 10.06 -3.52
CA PRO A 101 25.47 9.58 -2.88
C PRO A 101 24.60 8.63 -3.73
N LEU A 102 24.74 8.68 -5.06
CA LEU A 102 24.09 7.75 -5.99
C LEU A 102 24.65 6.32 -5.88
N LEU A 103 25.95 6.16 -5.60
CA LEU A 103 26.59 4.85 -5.44
C LEU A 103 26.10 4.14 -4.16
N LYS A 104 25.94 4.89 -3.06
CA LYS A 104 25.32 4.38 -1.82
C LYS A 104 23.91 3.86 -2.09
N ARG A 105 23.11 4.59 -2.88
CA ARG A 105 21.73 4.24 -3.20
C ARG A 105 21.62 2.97 -4.06
N THR A 106 22.47 2.82 -5.08
CA THR A 106 22.46 1.63 -5.96
C THR A 106 22.99 0.37 -5.26
N ILE A 107 24.02 0.49 -4.42
CA ILE A 107 24.57 -0.65 -3.65
C ILE A 107 23.58 -1.11 -2.57
N TYR A 108 22.91 -0.19 -1.87
CA TYR A 108 21.87 -0.53 -0.90
C TYR A 108 20.67 -1.25 -1.53
N THR A 109 20.25 -0.83 -2.73
CA THR A 109 19.10 -1.44 -3.43
C THR A 109 19.38 -2.90 -3.82
N THR A 110 20.65 -3.23 -4.11
CA THR A 110 21.05 -4.58 -4.53
C THR A 110 21.32 -5.51 -3.34
N MET A 111 21.83 -4.98 -2.21
CA MET A 111 22.15 -5.78 -1.01
C MET A 111 20.92 -6.35 -0.27
N LYS A 112 19.75 -5.68 -0.33
CA LYS A 112 18.54 -6.14 0.39
C LYS A 112 17.73 -7.22 -0.33
N LEU A 113 18.07 -7.54 -1.58
CA LEU A 113 17.34 -8.55 -2.37
C LEU A 113 17.70 -9.99 -1.99
N TYR A 114 18.76 -10.21 -1.20
CA TYR A 114 19.18 -11.53 -0.74
C TYR A 114 19.38 -11.57 0.78
N ASP A 115 18.31 -12.00 1.45
CA ASP A 115 18.38 -13.05 2.47
C ASP A 115 19.31 -12.80 3.66
N ARG A 116 18.81 -12.05 4.66
CA ARG A 116 18.97 -12.25 6.13
C ARG A 116 18.65 -10.96 6.88
N GLU A 117 17.51 -10.91 7.57
CA GLU A 117 17.32 -10.26 8.90
C GLU A 117 15.85 -10.24 9.35
N GLN A 118 14.88 -10.22 8.43
CA GLN A 118 13.48 -10.04 8.80
C GLN A 118 12.83 -11.28 9.45
N TYR A 119 13.03 -12.47 8.87
CA TYR A 119 12.45 -13.72 9.35
C TYR A 119 13.43 -14.50 10.25
N TRP A 120 13.82 -13.88 11.36
CA TRP A 120 14.85 -14.42 12.25
C TRP A 120 14.38 -15.60 13.09
N ASN A 121 13.08 -15.68 13.37
CA ASN A 121 12.46 -16.75 14.16
C ASN A 121 12.06 -17.93 13.26
N ASP A 122 11.73 -17.70 11.98
CA ASP A 122 11.29 -18.73 11.05
C ASP A 122 12.39 -19.20 10.09
N ARG A 123 13.28 -20.06 10.61
CA ARG A 123 14.41 -20.59 9.83
C ARG A 123 13.97 -21.76 8.95
N CYS A 124 14.16 -21.61 7.64
CA CYS A 124 13.96 -22.69 6.66
C CYS A 124 14.88 -23.87 6.97
N LYS A 125 14.30 -25.08 7.00
CA LYS A 125 15.06 -26.35 7.05
C LYS A 125 15.46 -26.74 5.61
N PRO A 126 16.75 -26.75 5.25
CA PRO A 126 17.16 -26.99 3.85
C PRO A 126 16.70 -28.33 3.28
N ASP A 127 16.73 -29.38 4.12
CA ASP A 127 16.46 -30.76 3.73
C ASP A 127 14.96 -31.15 3.82
N GLU A 128 14.10 -30.23 4.24
CA GLU A 128 12.66 -30.49 4.33
C GLU A 128 12.04 -30.54 2.93
N ALA A 129 11.19 -31.53 2.67
CA ALA A 129 10.55 -31.71 1.37
C ALA A 129 9.66 -30.50 1.02
N LYS A 130 9.79 -29.98 -0.20
CA LYS A 130 9.06 -28.78 -0.68
C LYS A 130 8.14 -29.14 -1.85
N PHE A 131 7.28 -28.21 -2.24
CA PHE A 131 6.65 -28.26 -3.56
C PHE A 131 7.66 -27.92 -4.63
N ASN A 132 7.56 -28.55 -5.80
CA ASN A 132 8.40 -28.19 -6.94
C ASN A 132 7.87 -26.94 -7.65
N LYS A 133 6.53 -26.83 -7.74
CA LYS A 133 5.85 -25.75 -8.46
C LYS A 133 4.54 -25.37 -7.77
N VAL A 134 4.36 -24.07 -7.52
CA VAL A 134 3.16 -23.48 -6.91
C VAL A 134 2.53 -22.49 -7.87
N LEU A 135 1.22 -22.60 -8.09
CA LEU A 135 0.44 -21.60 -8.82
C LEU A 135 -0.13 -20.58 -7.85
N ILE A 136 -0.03 -19.30 -8.19
CA ILE A 136 -0.58 -18.20 -7.40
C ILE A 136 -1.88 -17.74 -8.06
N ALA A 137 -3.02 -18.07 -7.46
CA ALA A 137 -4.35 -17.74 -7.96
C ALA A 137 -4.79 -16.33 -7.54
N ASN A 138 -3.92 -15.35 -7.72
CA ASN A 138 -4.15 -13.95 -7.34
C ASN A 138 -3.28 -13.00 -8.19
N ARG A 139 -3.33 -11.69 -7.89
CA ARG A 139 -2.62 -10.62 -8.60
C ARG A 139 -2.02 -9.60 -7.64
N GLY A 140 -1.36 -8.60 -8.19
CA GLY A 140 -0.93 -7.42 -7.43
C GLY A 140 0.08 -7.77 -6.34
N GLU A 141 0.04 -7.02 -5.22
CA GLU A 141 1.06 -7.13 -4.17
C GLU A 141 1.11 -8.53 -3.56
N ILE A 142 -0.04 -9.15 -3.31
CA ILE A 142 -0.09 -10.46 -2.66
C ILE A 142 0.52 -11.55 -3.54
N ALA A 143 0.36 -11.45 -4.86
CA ALA A 143 1.02 -12.39 -5.75
C ALA A 143 2.54 -12.23 -5.71
N CYS A 144 3.04 -10.99 -5.72
CA CYS A 144 4.46 -10.70 -5.52
C CYS A 144 4.97 -11.20 -4.16
N ARG A 145 4.22 -10.98 -3.08
CA ARG A 145 4.52 -11.44 -1.71
C ARG A 145 4.72 -12.95 -1.65
N VAL A 146 3.81 -13.72 -2.26
CA VAL A 146 3.90 -15.19 -2.30
C VAL A 146 5.06 -15.66 -3.18
N ILE A 147 5.20 -15.08 -4.38
CA ILE A 147 6.29 -15.39 -5.31
C ILE A 147 7.65 -15.17 -4.65
N ASN A 148 7.81 -14.08 -3.88
CA ASN A 148 9.06 -13.78 -3.18
C ASN A 148 9.42 -14.85 -2.14
N THR A 149 8.44 -15.37 -1.37
CA THR A 149 8.69 -16.50 -0.45
C THR A 149 9.01 -17.77 -1.22
N CYS A 150 8.26 -18.12 -2.27
CA CYS A 150 8.56 -19.29 -3.10
C CYS A 150 9.98 -19.23 -3.68
N ARG A 151 10.39 -18.07 -4.22
CA ARG A 151 11.72 -17.85 -4.77
C ARG A 151 12.81 -18.04 -3.71
N ARG A 152 12.63 -17.49 -2.51
CA ARG A 152 13.54 -17.68 -1.37
C ARG A 152 13.69 -19.16 -0.98
N LEU A 153 12.61 -19.94 -1.11
CA LEU A 153 12.60 -21.37 -0.79
C LEU A 153 13.08 -22.27 -1.94
N GLY A 154 13.31 -21.71 -3.15
CA GLY A 154 13.69 -22.44 -4.35
C GLY A 154 12.52 -23.15 -5.06
N ILE A 155 11.29 -22.70 -4.81
CA ILE A 155 10.05 -23.27 -5.38
C ILE A 155 9.68 -22.51 -6.66
N LYS A 156 9.43 -23.22 -7.77
CA LYS A 156 8.99 -22.59 -9.02
C LYS A 156 7.58 -22.03 -8.89
N THR A 157 7.30 -20.95 -9.61
CA THR A 157 6.07 -20.18 -9.48
C THR A 157 5.35 -20.03 -10.81
N VAL A 158 4.03 -20.16 -10.78
CA VAL A 158 3.14 -19.86 -11.91
C VAL A 158 2.22 -18.70 -11.51
N ALA A 159 2.28 -17.59 -12.24
CA ALA A 159 1.31 -16.51 -12.11
C ALA A 159 0.13 -16.71 -13.07
N VAL A 160 -1.09 -16.43 -12.61
CA VAL A 160 -2.22 -16.22 -13.52
C VAL A 160 -2.47 -14.73 -13.73
N HIS A 161 -2.87 -14.34 -14.94
CA HIS A 161 -3.15 -12.94 -15.25
C HIS A 161 -4.34 -12.75 -16.18
N SER A 162 -5.04 -11.64 -16.03
CA SER A 162 -5.96 -11.17 -17.06
C SER A 162 -5.20 -10.55 -18.23
N GLU A 163 -5.89 -10.23 -19.32
CA GLU A 163 -5.31 -9.46 -20.43
C GLU A 163 -4.73 -8.11 -19.96
N ALA A 164 -5.43 -7.41 -19.04
CA ALA A 164 -4.99 -6.13 -18.49
C ALA A 164 -3.73 -6.26 -17.60
N ASP A 165 -3.52 -7.41 -16.96
CA ASP A 165 -2.38 -7.68 -16.09
C ASP A 165 -1.19 -8.37 -16.80
N SER A 166 -1.21 -8.44 -18.14
CA SER A 166 -0.13 -9.05 -18.94
C SER A 166 1.26 -8.43 -18.69
N LEU A 167 1.31 -7.16 -18.29
CA LEU A 167 2.55 -6.44 -17.95
C LEU A 167 2.72 -6.19 -16.44
N ALA A 168 1.85 -6.74 -15.60
CA ALA A 168 1.90 -6.56 -14.16
C ALA A 168 3.20 -7.11 -13.56
N VAL A 169 3.54 -6.63 -12.35
CA VAL A 169 4.80 -7.01 -11.68
C VAL A 169 4.82 -8.50 -11.37
N HIS A 170 3.71 -9.06 -10.87
CA HIS A 170 3.64 -10.48 -10.51
C HIS A 170 3.77 -11.39 -11.73
N THR A 171 3.16 -11.03 -12.86
CA THR A 171 3.27 -11.74 -14.15
C THR A 171 4.71 -11.84 -14.62
N ARG A 172 5.49 -10.76 -14.50
CA ARG A 172 6.91 -10.73 -14.86
C ARG A 172 7.83 -11.38 -13.82
N SER A 173 7.35 -11.53 -12.59
CA SER A 173 8.15 -12.04 -11.46
C SER A 173 8.11 -13.57 -11.34
N ALA A 174 7.06 -14.21 -11.85
CA ALA A 174 6.90 -15.65 -11.82
C ALA A 174 7.77 -16.35 -12.89
N ASP A 175 8.06 -17.63 -12.69
CA ASP A 175 8.81 -18.44 -13.65
C ASP A 175 7.98 -18.76 -14.91
N GLU A 176 6.67 -18.92 -14.73
CA GLU A 176 5.68 -19.13 -15.79
C GLU A 176 4.47 -18.22 -15.56
N ALA A 177 3.79 -17.83 -16.64
CA ALA A 177 2.57 -17.03 -16.56
C ALA A 177 1.52 -17.52 -17.56
N ILE A 178 0.24 -17.58 -17.12
CA ILE A 178 -0.89 -17.98 -17.96
C ILE A 178 -1.97 -16.91 -17.97
N CYS A 179 -2.43 -16.54 -19.16
CA CYS A 179 -3.58 -15.67 -19.33
C CYS A 179 -4.88 -16.45 -19.08
N ILE A 180 -5.71 -15.95 -18.16
CA ILE A 180 -6.96 -16.61 -17.72
C ILE A 180 -8.23 -15.93 -18.22
N GLY A 181 -8.12 -14.84 -18.98
CA GLY A 181 -9.25 -14.17 -19.63
C GLY A 181 -9.19 -12.64 -19.64
N PRO A 182 -10.31 -11.98 -19.97
CA PRO A 182 -10.42 -10.52 -20.04
C PRO A 182 -10.21 -9.82 -18.70
N ALA A 183 -10.15 -8.48 -18.74
CA ALA A 183 -9.85 -7.65 -17.57
C ALA A 183 -10.82 -7.80 -16.37
N PRO A 184 -12.16 -7.89 -16.54
CA PRO A 184 -13.07 -8.05 -15.40
C PRO A 184 -12.77 -9.31 -14.59
N SER A 185 -12.70 -9.15 -13.26
CA SER A 185 -12.35 -10.25 -12.37
C SER A 185 -13.37 -11.41 -12.41
N SER A 186 -14.64 -11.12 -12.67
CA SER A 186 -15.72 -12.10 -12.86
C SER A 186 -15.49 -13.03 -14.06
N GLU A 187 -14.69 -12.58 -15.02
CA GLU A 187 -14.38 -13.30 -16.27
C GLU A 187 -12.95 -13.85 -16.28
N SER A 188 -12.15 -13.54 -15.26
CA SER A 188 -10.75 -13.98 -15.10
C SER A 188 -10.51 -14.60 -13.72
N TYR A 189 -10.07 -13.82 -12.73
CA TYR A 189 -9.62 -14.32 -11.42
C TYR A 189 -10.68 -15.08 -10.61
N LEU A 190 -11.98 -14.87 -10.88
CA LEU A 190 -13.08 -15.61 -10.25
C LEU A 190 -13.52 -16.84 -11.06
N ARG A 191 -12.95 -17.07 -12.25
CA ARG A 191 -13.27 -18.20 -13.13
C ARG A 191 -12.48 -19.44 -12.73
N MET A 192 -13.07 -20.23 -11.83
CA MET A 192 -12.48 -21.49 -11.36
C MET A 192 -12.09 -22.41 -12.50
N ASP A 193 -12.92 -22.53 -13.54
CA ASP A 193 -12.66 -23.38 -14.71
C ASP A 193 -11.33 -23.02 -15.41
N LYS A 194 -11.05 -21.71 -15.54
CA LYS A 194 -9.80 -21.21 -16.13
C LYS A 194 -8.59 -21.50 -15.26
N ILE A 195 -8.71 -21.33 -13.94
CA ILE A 195 -7.61 -21.59 -13.01
C ILE A 195 -7.33 -23.09 -12.92
N LEU A 196 -8.36 -23.95 -12.85
CA LEU A 196 -8.19 -25.40 -12.87
C LEU A 196 -7.53 -25.89 -14.15
N GLN A 197 -7.82 -25.25 -15.30
CA GLN A 197 -7.12 -25.55 -16.55
C GLN A 197 -5.64 -25.12 -16.49
N ALA A 198 -5.35 -23.90 -16.01
CA ALA A 198 -3.97 -23.41 -15.86
C ALA A 198 -3.11 -24.32 -14.95
N ILE A 199 -3.70 -24.90 -13.91
CA ILE A 199 -3.04 -25.88 -13.04
C ILE A 199 -2.65 -27.15 -13.81
N LYS A 200 -3.57 -27.68 -14.63
CA LYS A 200 -3.32 -28.85 -15.48
C LYS A 200 -2.22 -28.58 -16.51
N ASP A 201 -2.26 -27.42 -17.15
CA ASP A 201 -1.33 -27.06 -18.22
C ASP A 201 0.10 -26.84 -17.69
N THR A 202 0.25 -26.34 -16.46
CA THR A 202 1.57 -26.08 -15.85
C THR A 202 2.10 -27.21 -14.97
N GLY A 203 1.25 -28.14 -14.54
CA GLY A 203 1.61 -29.18 -13.57
C GLY A 203 1.92 -28.63 -12.17
N ALA A 204 1.26 -27.55 -11.75
CA ALA A 204 1.43 -27.02 -10.40
C ALA A 204 0.92 -28.02 -9.35
N GLU A 205 1.72 -28.27 -8.30
CA GLU A 205 1.41 -29.23 -7.23
C GLU A 205 0.56 -28.62 -6.12
N ALA A 206 0.59 -27.30 -6.01
CA ALA A 206 -0.16 -26.54 -5.01
C ALA A 206 -0.63 -25.20 -5.57
N VAL A 207 -1.69 -24.65 -4.98
CA VAL A 207 -2.26 -23.35 -5.31
C VAL A 207 -2.28 -22.47 -4.08
N HIS A 208 -1.64 -21.32 -4.15
CA HIS A 208 -1.78 -20.27 -3.14
C HIS A 208 -2.83 -19.25 -3.60
N PRO A 209 -3.97 -19.12 -2.90
CA PRO A 209 -5.02 -18.21 -3.30
C PRO A 209 -4.76 -16.76 -2.90
N GLY A 210 -3.82 -16.51 -1.96
CA GLY A 210 -3.63 -15.18 -1.39
C GLY A 210 -4.84 -14.82 -0.52
N TYR A 211 -5.41 -13.64 -0.78
CA TYR A 211 -6.64 -13.17 -0.12
C TYR A 211 -7.62 -12.60 -1.15
N GLY A 212 -8.91 -12.60 -0.81
CA GLY A 212 -9.97 -12.28 -1.77
C GLY A 212 -10.05 -13.30 -2.92
N PHE A 213 -10.82 -12.96 -3.96
CA PHE A 213 -11.10 -13.87 -5.08
C PHE A 213 -11.62 -15.24 -4.61
N LEU A 214 -10.84 -16.30 -4.80
CA LEU A 214 -11.21 -17.68 -4.50
C LEU A 214 -10.63 -18.19 -3.16
N SER A 215 -10.00 -17.33 -2.35
CA SER A 215 -9.35 -17.73 -1.10
C SER A 215 -10.30 -18.33 -0.06
N GLU A 216 -11.57 -17.92 -0.08
CA GLU A 216 -12.60 -18.36 0.86
C GLU A 216 -13.71 -19.13 0.14
N ASN A 217 -13.40 -19.69 -1.04
CA ASN A 217 -14.37 -20.43 -1.83
C ASN A 217 -14.28 -21.94 -1.55
N THR A 218 -15.22 -22.47 -0.78
CA THR A 218 -15.33 -23.90 -0.44
C THR A 218 -15.26 -24.81 -1.65
N THR A 219 -15.96 -24.47 -2.74
CA THR A 219 -16.04 -25.32 -3.94
C THR A 219 -14.69 -25.39 -4.65
N PHE A 220 -13.95 -24.28 -4.68
CA PHE A 220 -12.63 -24.24 -5.29
C PHE A 220 -11.63 -25.09 -4.50
N ALA A 221 -11.59 -24.94 -3.17
CA ALA A 221 -10.72 -25.74 -2.30
C ALA A 221 -11.01 -27.25 -2.43
N ALA A 222 -12.28 -27.65 -2.44
CA ALA A 222 -12.68 -29.06 -2.62
C ALA A 222 -12.24 -29.62 -3.99
N LYS A 223 -12.44 -28.86 -5.08
CA LYS A 223 -12.02 -29.30 -6.43
C LYS A 223 -10.51 -29.49 -6.56
N LEU A 224 -9.71 -28.67 -5.87
CA LEU A 224 -8.25 -28.84 -5.85
C LEU A 224 -7.85 -30.13 -5.15
N GLN A 225 -8.48 -30.43 -4.01
CA GLN A 225 -8.28 -31.67 -3.28
C GLN A 225 -8.64 -32.90 -4.13
N ASP A 226 -9.76 -32.88 -4.84
CA ASP A 226 -10.18 -33.95 -5.77
C ASP A 226 -9.17 -34.15 -6.92
N MET A 227 -8.46 -33.10 -7.31
CA MET A 227 -7.40 -33.13 -8.32
C MET A 227 -6.02 -33.55 -7.78
N GLY A 228 -5.89 -33.77 -6.46
CA GLY A 228 -4.61 -34.05 -5.81
C GLY A 228 -3.66 -32.84 -5.75
N VAL A 229 -4.19 -31.63 -5.91
CA VAL A 229 -3.44 -30.37 -5.85
C VAL A 229 -3.65 -29.72 -4.49
N ALA A 230 -2.56 -29.39 -3.78
CA ALA A 230 -2.68 -28.84 -2.44
C ALA A 230 -3.22 -27.40 -2.46
N PHE A 231 -4.31 -27.14 -1.75
CA PHE A 231 -4.75 -25.77 -1.46
C PHE A 231 -3.91 -25.21 -0.31
N VAL A 232 -3.17 -24.12 -0.55
CA VAL A 232 -2.33 -23.45 0.46
C VAL A 232 -3.20 -22.46 1.25
N GLY A 233 -4.07 -23.01 2.07
CA GLY A 233 -5.10 -22.34 2.85
C GLY A 233 -5.83 -23.37 3.72
N PRO A 234 -6.89 -22.99 4.43
CA PRO A 234 -7.67 -23.93 5.20
C PRO A 234 -8.45 -24.92 4.32
N ASN A 235 -8.75 -26.07 4.88
CA ASN A 235 -9.56 -27.10 4.26
C ASN A 235 -10.99 -26.61 3.99
N SER A 236 -11.65 -27.25 3.02
CA SER A 236 -12.97 -26.83 2.53
C SER A 236 -14.06 -26.87 3.61
N GLU A 237 -13.96 -27.79 4.57
CA GLU A 237 -14.93 -27.93 5.68
C GLU A 237 -14.85 -26.72 6.62
N SER A 238 -13.63 -26.32 7.02
CA SER A 238 -13.42 -25.12 7.85
C SER A 238 -13.87 -23.83 7.15
N ILE A 239 -13.60 -23.68 5.84
CA ILE A 239 -14.09 -22.53 5.05
C ILE A 239 -15.62 -22.49 5.08
N LYS A 240 -16.27 -23.63 4.86
CA LYS A 240 -17.74 -23.71 4.86
C LYS A 240 -18.33 -23.40 6.23
N ALA A 241 -17.74 -23.94 7.29
CA ALA A 241 -18.21 -23.77 8.66
C ALA A 241 -18.18 -22.30 9.10
N MET A 242 -17.13 -21.56 8.71
CA MET A 242 -16.97 -20.16 9.09
C MET A 242 -17.66 -19.16 8.14
N GLY A 243 -18.08 -19.61 6.95
CA GLY A 243 -18.73 -18.74 5.95
C GLY A 243 -20.20 -18.38 6.25
N ASP A 244 -20.92 -19.18 7.05
CA ASP A 244 -22.27 -18.86 7.52
C ASP A 244 -22.21 -18.28 8.94
N LYS A 245 -22.72 -17.05 9.14
CA LYS A 245 -22.64 -16.33 10.43
C LYS A 245 -23.39 -17.02 11.57
N ILE A 246 -24.47 -17.74 11.28
CA ILE A 246 -25.24 -18.44 12.29
C ILE A 246 -24.47 -19.69 12.73
N GLU A 247 -23.94 -20.43 11.76
CA GLU A 247 -23.18 -21.64 12.06
C GLU A 247 -21.85 -21.32 12.76
N SER A 248 -21.13 -20.30 12.30
CA SER A 248 -19.87 -19.87 12.91
C SER A 248 -20.06 -19.45 14.38
N LYS A 249 -21.15 -18.73 14.70
CA LYS A 249 -21.51 -18.40 16.07
C LYS A 249 -21.81 -19.62 16.94
N ARG A 250 -22.59 -20.58 16.44
CA ARG A 250 -22.89 -21.81 17.19
C ARG A 250 -21.63 -22.61 17.50
N ILE A 251 -20.68 -22.64 16.58
CA ILE A 251 -19.40 -23.31 16.81
C ILE A 251 -18.57 -22.52 17.83
N ALA A 252 -18.51 -21.20 17.72
CA ALA A 252 -17.82 -20.34 18.66
C ALA A 252 -18.40 -20.45 20.09
N GLU A 253 -19.72 -20.49 20.24
CA GLU A 253 -20.39 -20.73 21.52
C GLU A 253 -19.96 -22.08 22.14
N LYS A 254 -20.06 -23.16 21.35
CA LYS A 254 -19.65 -24.50 21.78
C LYS A 254 -18.16 -24.59 22.12
N ALA A 255 -17.33 -23.79 21.45
CA ALA A 255 -15.89 -23.68 21.73
C ALA A 255 -15.57 -22.83 22.97
N GLY A 256 -16.58 -22.21 23.60
CA GLY A 256 -16.42 -21.33 24.76
C GLY A 256 -15.71 -20.02 24.41
N VAL A 257 -16.01 -19.48 23.22
CA VAL A 257 -15.56 -18.18 22.74
C VAL A 257 -16.60 -17.13 23.14
N ASN A 258 -16.14 -15.97 23.59
CA ASN A 258 -17.01 -14.87 23.98
C ASN A 258 -17.78 -14.35 22.75
N LEU A 259 -19.11 -14.35 22.81
CA LEU A 259 -19.98 -13.85 21.75
C LEU A 259 -20.57 -12.49 22.10
N ILE A 260 -20.86 -11.69 21.07
CA ILE A 260 -21.64 -10.46 21.23
C ILE A 260 -23.02 -10.86 21.77
N PRO A 261 -23.51 -10.25 22.86
CA PRO A 261 -24.86 -10.51 23.36
C PRO A 261 -25.89 -10.31 22.25
N GLY A 262 -26.74 -11.29 21.99
CA GLY A 262 -27.65 -11.26 20.85
C GLY A 262 -28.56 -12.47 20.80
N PHE A 263 -29.29 -12.60 19.70
CA PHE A 263 -30.15 -13.76 19.46
C PHE A 263 -29.43 -14.79 18.57
N ASP A 264 -29.40 -16.05 19.02
CA ASP A 264 -28.67 -17.15 18.35
C ASP A 264 -29.44 -17.79 17.17
N GLY A 265 -30.61 -17.25 16.84
CA GLY A 265 -31.46 -17.70 15.75
C GLY A 265 -31.74 -16.62 14.70
N ALA A 266 -32.45 -17.00 13.64
CA ALA A 266 -32.96 -16.04 12.66
C ALA A 266 -34.18 -15.29 13.24
N VAL A 267 -34.16 -13.97 13.15
CA VAL A 267 -35.30 -13.10 13.52
C VAL A 267 -36.44 -13.37 12.53
N ARG A 268 -37.66 -13.51 13.04
CA ARG A 268 -38.82 -14.02 12.29
C ARG A 268 -39.53 -12.92 11.52
N ASP A 269 -39.77 -11.81 12.20
CA ASP A 269 -40.50 -10.65 11.71
C ASP A 269 -40.10 -9.41 12.52
N ALA A 270 -40.66 -8.25 12.16
CA ALA A 270 -40.35 -6.98 12.80
C ALA A 270 -40.78 -6.92 14.27
N ASP A 271 -41.83 -7.65 14.67
CA ASP A 271 -42.30 -7.64 16.07
C ASP A 271 -41.38 -8.48 16.95
N HIS A 272 -40.95 -9.64 16.45
CA HIS A 272 -39.89 -10.44 17.09
C HIS A 272 -38.57 -9.64 17.19
N CYS A 273 -38.25 -8.81 16.19
CA CYS A 273 -37.10 -7.91 16.25
C CYS A 273 -37.20 -6.91 17.40
N LEU A 274 -38.38 -6.34 17.65
CA LEU A 274 -38.63 -5.39 18.74
C LEU A 274 -38.54 -6.06 20.11
N GLU A 275 -39.13 -7.25 20.26
CA GLU A 275 -39.04 -8.04 21.48
C GLU A 275 -37.57 -8.32 21.85
N LEU A 276 -36.78 -8.78 20.87
CA LEU A 276 -35.35 -9.07 21.07
C LEU A 276 -34.54 -7.80 21.34
N ALA A 277 -34.83 -6.70 20.63
CA ALA A 277 -34.14 -5.42 20.84
C ALA A 277 -34.33 -4.89 22.27
N ASN A 278 -35.54 -5.01 22.81
CA ASN A 278 -35.86 -4.62 24.18
C ASN A 278 -35.24 -5.55 25.22
N GLN A 279 -35.10 -6.85 24.92
CA GLN A 279 -34.42 -7.82 25.80
C GLN A 279 -32.90 -7.60 25.85
N ILE A 280 -32.26 -7.35 24.70
CA ILE A 280 -30.81 -7.07 24.58
C ILE A 280 -30.49 -5.67 25.14
N GLY A 281 -31.42 -4.73 24.97
CA GLY A 281 -31.28 -3.32 25.30
C GLY A 281 -30.58 -2.52 24.19
N TYR A 282 -31.09 -1.32 23.92
CA TYR A 282 -30.53 -0.40 22.92
C TYR A 282 -29.14 0.17 23.31
N PRO A 283 -28.31 0.60 22.34
CA PRO A 283 -28.49 0.39 20.90
C PRO A 283 -28.23 -1.07 20.48
N VAL A 284 -28.89 -1.50 19.40
CA VAL A 284 -28.75 -2.84 18.80
C VAL A 284 -28.37 -2.72 17.33
N MET A 285 -27.73 -3.77 16.81
CA MET A 285 -27.32 -3.89 15.42
C MET A 285 -28.12 -5.03 14.76
N ILE A 286 -28.80 -4.70 13.67
CA ILE A 286 -29.57 -5.63 12.86
C ILE A 286 -28.73 -5.99 11.63
N LYS A 287 -28.43 -7.27 11.43
CA LYS A 287 -27.51 -7.77 10.39
C LYS A 287 -28.13 -8.88 9.56
N ALA A 288 -27.85 -8.91 8.27
CA ALA A 288 -28.16 -10.08 7.43
C ALA A 288 -27.25 -11.27 7.76
N SER A 289 -27.82 -12.49 7.73
CA SER A 289 -27.10 -13.76 7.92
C SER A 289 -26.09 -14.01 6.81
N ALA A 290 -26.46 -13.69 5.57
CA ALA A 290 -25.59 -13.74 4.41
C ALA A 290 -25.03 -12.34 4.07
N GLY A 291 -23.78 -12.30 3.61
CA GLY A 291 -23.11 -11.07 3.17
C GLY A 291 -22.00 -10.60 4.12
N GLY A 292 -21.00 -9.92 3.55
CA GLY A 292 -19.82 -9.39 4.25
C GLY A 292 -19.55 -7.91 3.92
N GLY A 293 -18.63 -7.28 4.65
CA GLY A 293 -18.12 -5.94 4.31
C GLY A 293 -19.09 -4.78 4.57
N GLY A 294 -19.94 -4.85 5.61
CA GLY A 294 -20.80 -3.71 5.99
C GLY A 294 -22.19 -3.69 5.38
N LYS A 295 -22.46 -4.47 4.32
CA LYS A 295 -23.74 -4.47 3.60
C LYS A 295 -24.82 -5.23 4.39
N GLY A 296 -26.07 -4.73 4.38
CA GLY A 296 -27.17 -5.34 5.13
C GLY A 296 -27.03 -5.25 6.65
N MET A 297 -26.35 -4.22 7.17
CA MET A 297 -26.22 -3.95 8.61
C MET A 297 -26.72 -2.54 8.97
N ARG A 298 -27.56 -2.42 10.01
CA ARG A 298 -28.09 -1.13 10.48
C ARG A 298 -28.16 -1.07 12.00
N ILE A 299 -27.83 0.10 12.54
CA ILE A 299 -27.93 0.40 13.98
C ILE A 299 -29.34 0.91 14.26
N ALA A 300 -29.95 0.41 15.33
CA ALA A 300 -31.19 0.92 15.88
C ALA A 300 -30.99 1.37 17.33
N ARG A 301 -31.46 2.56 17.66
CA ARG A 301 -31.37 3.17 19.01
C ARG A 301 -32.69 3.16 19.75
N ASP A 302 -33.79 2.93 19.04
CA ASP A 302 -35.13 2.81 19.59
C ASP A 302 -35.98 1.84 18.75
N ASP A 303 -37.21 1.60 19.22
CA ASP A 303 -38.17 0.70 18.57
C ASP A 303 -38.54 1.14 17.14
N GLN A 304 -38.65 2.45 16.89
CA GLN A 304 -39.04 2.96 15.58
C GLN A 304 -37.92 2.74 14.55
N GLU A 305 -36.67 3.00 14.95
CA GLU A 305 -35.49 2.70 14.16
C GLU A 305 -35.32 1.19 13.96
N ALA A 306 -35.58 0.35 14.98
CA ALA A 306 -35.44 -1.10 14.88
C ALA A 306 -36.42 -1.69 13.85
N ARG A 307 -37.70 -1.30 13.91
CA ARG A 307 -38.73 -1.75 12.96
C ARG A 307 -38.39 -1.32 11.52
N THR A 308 -37.95 -0.08 11.35
CA THR A 308 -37.58 0.46 10.03
C THR A 308 -36.34 -0.22 9.48
N SER A 309 -35.31 -0.37 10.32
CA SER A 309 -34.03 -0.99 9.96
C SER A 309 -34.17 -2.47 9.63
N PHE A 310 -35.01 -3.21 10.36
CA PHE A 310 -35.30 -4.62 10.06
C PHE A 310 -35.88 -4.79 8.65
N ARG A 311 -36.89 -3.99 8.30
CA ARG A 311 -37.51 -4.04 6.97
C ARG A 311 -36.48 -3.73 5.88
N LEU A 312 -35.76 -2.62 6.02
CA LEU A 312 -34.76 -2.18 5.03
C LEU A 312 -33.64 -3.21 4.87
N CYS A 313 -33.09 -3.75 5.97
CA CYS A 313 -32.06 -4.77 5.89
C CYS A 313 -32.56 -6.07 5.24
N THR A 314 -33.81 -6.48 5.50
CA THR A 314 -34.39 -7.70 4.90
C THR A 314 -34.54 -7.55 3.39
N GLU A 315 -35.03 -6.39 2.93
CA GLU A 315 -35.15 -6.08 1.49
C GLU A 315 -33.77 -6.02 0.80
N GLU A 316 -32.80 -5.40 1.46
CA GLU A 316 -31.41 -5.32 0.99
C GLU A 316 -30.74 -6.71 0.93
N ALA A 317 -30.94 -7.55 1.95
CA ALA A 317 -30.38 -8.89 2.01
C ALA A 317 -30.98 -9.81 0.93
N LYS A 318 -32.30 -9.76 0.76
CA LYS A 318 -33.00 -10.54 -0.27
C LYS A 318 -32.59 -10.15 -1.68
N SER A 319 -32.47 -8.85 -1.95
CA SER A 319 -32.06 -8.35 -3.27
C SER A 319 -30.57 -8.60 -3.56
N SER A 320 -29.71 -8.52 -2.55
CA SER A 320 -28.26 -8.63 -2.73
C SER A 320 -27.72 -10.06 -2.67
N PHE A 321 -28.32 -10.91 -1.82
CA PHE A 321 -27.77 -12.23 -1.46
C PHE A 321 -28.78 -13.37 -1.63
N GLY A 322 -30.04 -13.08 -1.91
CA GLY A 322 -31.09 -14.11 -2.02
C GLY A 322 -31.42 -14.83 -0.71
N ASP A 323 -30.94 -14.30 0.42
CA ASP A 323 -31.15 -14.82 1.78
C ASP A 323 -31.77 -13.70 2.62
N ASP A 324 -32.94 -13.96 3.20
CA ASP A 324 -33.71 -13.02 4.02
C ASP A 324 -33.58 -13.28 5.53
N ARG A 325 -32.71 -14.22 5.94
CA ARG A 325 -32.44 -14.49 7.36
C ARG A 325 -31.72 -13.30 7.99
N MET A 326 -32.30 -12.80 9.08
CA MET A 326 -31.80 -11.64 9.83
C MET A 326 -31.34 -12.04 11.24
N LEU A 327 -30.36 -11.29 11.77
CA LEU A 327 -29.76 -11.43 13.09
C LEU A 327 -29.85 -10.10 13.84
N ILE A 328 -29.95 -10.17 15.16
CA ILE A 328 -29.92 -9.00 16.05
C ILE A 328 -28.89 -9.22 17.17
N GLU A 329 -28.06 -8.21 17.38
CA GLU A 329 -26.95 -8.22 18.33
C GLU A 329 -26.90 -6.88 19.08
N LYS A 330 -26.27 -6.88 20.25
CA LYS A 330 -25.91 -5.65 20.94
C LYS A 330 -24.96 -4.83 20.08
N PHE A 331 -25.24 -3.54 19.92
CA PHE A 331 -24.27 -2.64 19.32
C PHE A 331 -23.26 -2.21 20.37
N ILE A 332 -21.99 -2.57 20.16
CA ILE A 332 -20.88 -2.11 21.00
C ILE A 332 -20.51 -0.71 20.52
N GLU A 333 -20.60 0.28 21.41
CA GLU A 333 -20.24 1.66 21.08
C GLU A 333 -18.73 1.87 21.20
N ASN A 334 -18.18 2.62 20.23
CA ASN A 334 -16.74 2.91 20.11
C ASN A 334 -15.83 1.68 20.31
N PRO A 335 -16.11 0.56 19.63
CA PRO A 335 -15.31 -0.64 19.80
C PRO A 335 -13.95 -0.45 19.13
N ARG A 336 -12.96 -1.16 19.67
CA ARG A 336 -11.69 -1.41 18.99
C ARG A 336 -11.80 -2.70 18.20
N HIS A 337 -11.33 -2.67 16.96
CA HIS A 337 -11.24 -3.85 16.12
C HIS A 337 -9.87 -4.48 16.37
N ILE A 338 -9.84 -5.59 17.10
CA ILE A 338 -8.60 -6.30 17.43
C ILE A 338 -8.73 -7.75 16.97
N GLU A 339 -7.73 -8.24 16.26
CA GLU A 339 -7.78 -9.54 15.63
C GLU A 339 -6.56 -10.40 16.00
N ILE A 340 -6.74 -11.71 16.10
CA ILE A 340 -5.70 -12.66 16.44
C ILE A 340 -5.29 -13.45 15.21
N GLN A 341 -3.99 -13.45 14.89
CA GLN A 341 -3.43 -14.33 13.89
C GLN A 341 -3.34 -15.75 14.44
N VAL A 342 -4.00 -16.71 13.80
CA VAL A 342 -3.85 -18.13 14.12
C VAL A 342 -3.08 -18.86 13.02
N LEU A 343 -2.36 -19.90 13.43
CA LEU A 343 -1.64 -20.81 12.55
C LEU A 343 -1.85 -22.24 13.06
N CYS A 344 -2.36 -23.11 12.19
CA CYS A 344 -2.66 -24.49 12.52
C CYS A 344 -2.03 -25.44 11.49
N ASP A 345 -1.71 -26.66 11.91
CA ASP A 345 -1.26 -27.72 11.00
C ASP A 345 -2.24 -28.89 10.90
N LYS A 346 -1.98 -29.80 9.96
CA LYS A 346 -2.79 -31.01 9.74
C LYS A 346 -2.61 -32.08 10.82
N HIS A 347 -1.82 -31.81 11.85
CA HIS A 347 -1.51 -32.73 12.96
C HIS A 347 -2.22 -32.34 14.25
N GLY A 348 -3.12 -31.35 14.19
CA GLY A 348 -3.88 -30.86 15.34
C GLY A 348 -3.11 -29.86 16.22
N ASN A 349 -1.97 -29.35 15.77
CA ASN A 349 -1.29 -28.27 16.48
C ASN A 349 -1.88 -26.92 16.07
N SER A 350 -2.08 -26.05 17.05
CA SER A 350 -2.54 -24.67 16.86
C SER A 350 -1.71 -23.71 17.70
N LEU A 351 -1.33 -22.57 17.14
CA LEU A 351 -0.73 -21.45 17.88
C LEU A 351 -1.28 -20.12 17.38
N TYR A 352 -1.16 -19.07 18.19
CA TYR A 352 -1.44 -17.69 17.80
C TYR A 352 -0.15 -16.88 17.70
N LEU A 353 -0.08 -16.01 16.68
CA LEU A 353 1.00 -15.07 16.43
C LEU A 353 0.63 -13.65 16.92
N HIS A 354 0.04 -13.61 18.13
CA HIS A 354 -0.45 -12.39 18.80
C HIS A 354 -1.52 -11.62 18.02
N GLU A 355 -1.84 -10.42 18.50
CA GLU A 355 -2.90 -9.58 17.96
C GLU A 355 -2.42 -8.48 16.99
N ARG A 356 -3.37 -7.99 16.19
CA ARG A 356 -3.28 -6.73 15.44
C ARG A 356 -4.46 -5.84 15.81
N GLU A 357 -4.23 -4.54 15.95
CA GLU A 357 -5.29 -3.55 16.10
C GLU A 357 -5.54 -2.84 14.77
N CYS A 358 -6.76 -2.98 14.26
CA CYS A 358 -7.20 -2.48 12.95
C CYS A 358 -8.33 -1.44 13.09
N SER A 359 -8.38 -0.74 14.23
CA SER A 359 -9.45 0.21 14.58
C SER A 359 -9.53 1.40 13.61
N ILE A 360 -8.42 1.79 12.96
CA ILE A 360 -8.42 2.89 12.00
C ILE A 360 -8.93 2.40 10.65
N GLN A 361 -10.23 2.61 10.43
CA GLN A 361 -10.94 2.17 9.25
C GLN A 361 -11.83 3.27 8.67
N ARG A 362 -12.10 3.16 7.37
CA ARG A 362 -13.02 4.02 6.61
C ARG A 362 -14.10 3.17 5.99
N ARG A 363 -15.37 3.38 6.37
CA ARG A 363 -16.51 2.59 5.85
C ARG A 363 -16.25 1.08 5.90
N ASN A 364 -15.70 0.61 7.03
CA ASN A 364 -15.27 -0.79 7.27
C ASN A 364 -14.06 -1.27 6.44
N GLN A 365 -13.40 -0.39 5.68
CA GLN A 365 -12.12 -0.70 5.03
C GLN A 365 -10.97 -0.28 5.96
N LYS A 366 -10.12 -1.24 6.34
CA LYS A 366 -8.94 -0.99 7.18
C LYS A 366 -7.95 -0.06 6.45
N VAL A 367 -7.36 0.88 7.19
CA VAL A 367 -6.48 1.94 6.63
C VAL A 367 -5.10 1.93 7.29
N ILE A 368 -5.08 1.87 8.63
CA ILE A 368 -3.85 1.75 9.43
C ILE A 368 -4.04 0.61 10.42
N GLU A 369 -3.04 -0.25 10.47
CA GLU A 369 -3.00 -1.42 11.35
C GLU A 369 -1.71 -1.39 12.17
N GLU A 370 -1.76 -1.89 13.41
CA GLU A 370 -0.57 -1.99 14.26
C GLU A 370 -0.51 -3.30 15.05
N ALA A 371 0.70 -3.77 15.33
CA ALA A 371 0.96 -4.94 16.16
C ALA A 371 2.13 -4.65 17.12
N PRO A 372 2.00 -4.95 18.42
CA PRO A 372 0.77 -5.38 19.12
C PRO A 372 -0.27 -4.23 19.27
N SER A 373 -1.37 -4.48 19.98
CA SER A 373 -2.36 -3.46 20.33
C SER A 373 -1.86 -2.60 21.50
N THR A 374 -2.18 -1.29 21.45
CA THR A 374 -1.91 -0.37 22.57
C THR A 374 -2.86 -0.56 23.76
N PHE A 375 -3.98 -1.23 23.54
CA PHE A 375 -5.08 -1.31 24.50
C PHE A 375 -5.02 -2.56 25.36
N LEU A 376 -4.52 -3.68 24.83
CA LEU A 376 -4.51 -4.97 25.51
C LEU A 376 -3.36 -5.11 26.51
N ASP A 377 -3.70 -5.58 27.71
CA ASP A 377 -2.74 -6.16 28.65
C ASP A 377 -2.44 -7.64 28.31
N GLU A 378 -1.45 -8.21 28.99
CA GLU A 378 -1.00 -9.59 28.75
C GLU A 378 -2.08 -10.63 29.06
N GLU A 379 -2.90 -10.40 30.10
CA GLU A 379 -3.97 -11.31 30.49
C GLU A 379 -5.05 -11.38 29.41
N THR A 380 -5.55 -10.22 28.97
CA THR A 380 -6.56 -10.14 27.91
C THR A 380 -6.01 -10.68 26.59
N ARG A 381 -4.76 -10.34 26.24
CA ARG A 381 -4.08 -10.86 25.04
C ARG A 381 -4.03 -12.38 25.05
N LYS A 382 -3.60 -12.98 26.16
CA LYS A 382 -3.55 -14.44 26.31
C LYS A 382 -4.95 -15.06 26.22
N ALA A 383 -5.95 -14.46 26.87
CA ALA A 383 -7.32 -14.96 26.83
C ALA A 383 -7.91 -14.95 25.41
N MET A 384 -7.67 -13.87 24.65
CA MET A 384 -8.07 -13.77 23.24
C MET A 384 -7.32 -14.79 22.37
N GLY A 385 -6.01 -14.92 22.54
CA GLY A 385 -5.19 -15.91 21.84
C GLY A 385 -5.64 -17.34 22.06
N ASP A 386 -5.86 -17.71 23.33
CA ASP A 386 -6.32 -19.05 23.70
C ASP A 386 -7.74 -19.33 23.16
N GLN A 387 -8.64 -18.34 23.18
CA GLN A 387 -9.97 -18.45 22.57
C GLN A 387 -9.91 -18.62 21.05
N ALA A 388 -9.05 -17.87 20.37
CA ALA A 388 -8.86 -17.99 18.93
C ALA A 388 -8.35 -19.39 18.52
N CYS A 389 -7.38 -19.94 19.26
CA CYS A 389 -6.89 -21.30 19.04
C CYS A 389 -7.97 -22.35 19.34
N ARG A 390 -8.77 -22.19 20.40
CA ARG A 390 -9.89 -23.10 20.69
C ARG A 390 -10.92 -23.12 19.56
N LEU A 391 -11.26 -21.96 19.00
CA LEU A 391 -12.13 -21.87 17.83
C LEU A 391 -11.54 -22.58 16.61
N ALA A 392 -10.27 -22.30 16.30
CA ALA A 392 -9.57 -22.92 15.18
C ALA A 392 -9.54 -24.45 15.31
N ASN A 393 -9.29 -24.98 16.51
CA ASN A 393 -9.32 -26.41 16.76
C ASN A 393 -10.73 -27.01 16.64
N ALA A 394 -11.76 -26.30 17.11
CA ALA A 394 -13.15 -26.75 17.05
C ALA A 394 -13.65 -26.93 15.60
N VAL A 395 -13.11 -26.16 14.66
CA VAL A 395 -13.46 -26.24 13.22
C VAL A 395 -12.50 -27.10 12.40
N GLY A 396 -11.51 -27.73 13.05
CA GLY A 396 -10.47 -28.51 12.37
C GLY A 396 -9.62 -27.67 11.41
N TYR A 397 -9.34 -26.40 11.78
CA TYR A 397 -8.64 -25.46 10.92
C TYR A 397 -7.19 -25.89 10.62
N ASP A 398 -6.72 -25.65 9.41
CA ASP A 398 -5.31 -25.78 9.01
C ASP A 398 -4.85 -24.52 8.24
N SER A 399 -3.53 -24.32 8.16
CA SER A 399 -2.91 -23.13 7.57
C SER A 399 -3.10 -21.86 8.44
N ALA A 400 -2.97 -20.68 7.84
CA ALA A 400 -3.14 -19.40 8.52
C ALA A 400 -4.58 -18.91 8.45
N GLY A 401 -5.04 -18.28 9.53
CA GLY A 401 -6.37 -17.66 9.62
C GLY A 401 -6.35 -16.48 10.58
N THR A 402 -7.44 -15.73 10.65
CA THR A 402 -7.54 -14.62 11.60
C THR A 402 -8.90 -14.62 12.25
N VAL A 403 -8.92 -14.57 13.59
CA VAL A 403 -10.14 -14.44 14.39
C VAL A 403 -10.28 -12.96 14.76
N GLU A 404 -11.34 -12.32 14.27
CA GLU A 404 -11.61 -10.91 14.51
C GLU A 404 -12.49 -10.74 15.76
N PHE A 405 -12.11 -9.82 16.64
CA PHE A 405 -12.86 -9.46 17.84
C PHE A 405 -13.20 -7.96 17.86
N LEU A 406 -14.33 -7.64 18.47
CA LEU A 406 -14.65 -6.30 18.94
C LEU A 406 -14.33 -6.21 20.43
N VAL A 407 -13.51 -5.25 20.82
CA VAL A 407 -13.11 -5.01 22.20
C VAL A 407 -13.73 -3.70 22.68
N ASP A 408 -14.47 -3.76 23.79
CA ASP A 408 -15.11 -2.60 24.41
C ASP A 408 -14.13 -1.80 25.30
N LYS A 409 -14.60 -0.66 25.81
CA LYS A 409 -13.82 0.21 26.71
C LYS A 409 -13.37 -0.44 28.02
N ASN A 410 -14.02 -1.53 28.43
CA ASN A 410 -13.71 -2.28 29.65
C ASN A 410 -12.85 -3.51 29.38
N LYS A 411 -12.33 -3.66 28.14
CA LYS A 411 -11.56 -4.83 27.67
C LYS A 411 -12.36 -6.13 27.60
N ASN A 412 -13.69 -6.06 27.62
CA ASN A 412 -14.49 -7.21 27.20
C ASN A 412 -14.36 -7.35 25.69
N PHE A 413 -14.04 -8.55 25.24
CA PHE A 413 -13.86 -8.85 23.82
C PHE A 413 -14.90 -9.86 23.36
N TYR A 414 -15.37 -9.68 22.13
CA TYR A 414 -16.46 -10.44 21.54
C TYR A 414 -16.11 -10.85 20.12
N PHE A 415 -16.30 -12.13 19.81
CA PHE A 415 -16.06 -12.68 18.49
C PHE A 415 -16.96 -12.01 17.45
N LEU A 416 -16.33 -11.56 16.36
CA LEU A 416 -17.00 -10.98 15.22
C LEU A 416 -17.13 -12.01 14.10
N GLU A 417 -16.00 -12.48 13.58
CA GLU A 417 -15.92 -13.51 12.55
C GLU A 417 -14.51 -14.12 12.49
N MET A 418 -14.37 -15.22 11.73
CA MET A 418 -13.08 -15.82 11.42
C MET A 418 -12.84 -15.75 9.91
N ASN A 419 -11.82 -15.00 9.50
CA ASN A 419 -11.39 -14.92 8.11
C ASN A 419 -10.51 -16.13 7.77
N THR A 420 -10.97 -16.93 6.80
CA THR A 420 -10.40 -18.25 6.51
C THR A 420 -9.28 -18.17 5.47
N ARG A 421 -8.37 -17.21 5.67
CA ARG A 421 -7.30 -16.85 4.73
C ARG A 421 -6.17 -16.09 5.42
N LEU A 422 -5.08 -15.88 4.69
CA LEU A 422 -4.08 -14.88 5.06
C LEU A 422 -4.72 -13.48 5.05
N GLN A 423 -4.49 -12.68 6.10
CA GLN A 423 -4.93 -11.28 6.13
C GLN A 423 -3.97 -10.37 5.37
N VAL A 424 -4.46 -9.23 4.90
CA VAL A 424 -3.67 -8.27 4.11
C VAL A 424 -2.52 -7.73 4.95
N GLU A 425 -2.86 -7.37 6.19
CA GLU A 425 -2.06 -6.81 7.28
C GLU A 425 -1.22 -7.84 8.05
N HIS A 426 -1.04 -9.06 7.52
CA HIS A 426 -0.10 -10.02 8.11
C HIS A 426 1.36 -9.51 8.27
N PRO A 427 1.91 -8.59 7.42
CA PRO A 427 3.28 -8.15 7.55
C PRO A 427 3.65 -7.58 8.93
N ILE A 428 2.75 -6.86 9.61
CA ILE A 428 3.03 -6.33 10.96
C ILE A 428 3.18 -7.44 11.99
N THR A 429 2.42 -8.53 11.87
CA THR A 429 2.63 -9.75 12.68
C THR A 429 4.00 -10.37 12.38
N GLU A 430 4.39 -10.46 11.09
CA GLU A 430 5.70 -11.00 10.72
C GLU A 430 6.85 -10.17 11.29
N MET A 431 6.72 -8.84 11.32
CA MET A 431 7.76 -7.93 11.82
C MET A 431 8.03 -8.11 13.31
N ILE A 432 7.01 -8.34 14.13
CA ILE A 432 7.17 -8.48 15.59
C ILE A 432 7.48 -9.91 16.03
N THR A 433 7.14 -10.92 15.22
CA THR A 433 7.35 -12.34 15.56
C THR A 433 8.58 -12.94 14.88
N GLY A 434 9.04 -12.34 13.78
CA GLY A 434 10.10 -12.90 12.93
C GLY A 434 9.68 -14.14 12.14
N VAL A 435 8.37 -14.37 11.97
CA VAL A 435 7.80 -15.54 11.28
C VAL A 435 7.34 -15.18 9.86
N ASP A 436 7.75 -15.93 8.83
CA ASP A 436 7.16 -15.84 7.49
C ASP A 436 5.90 -16.71 7.45
N ILE A 437 4.73 -16.07 7.48
CA ILE A 437 3.46 -16.78 7.55
C ILE A 437 3.21 -17.55 6.25
N VAL A 438 3.60 -16.99 5.09
CA VAL A 438 3.47 -17.67 3.79
C VAL A 438 4.36 -18.92 3.75
N HIS A 439 5.56 -18.87 4.32
CA HIS A 439 6.42 -20.04 4.44
C HIS A 439 5.76 -21.13 5.29
N GLN A 440 5.19 -20.79 6.45
CA GLN A 440 4.46 -21.77 7.27
C GLN A 440 3.23 -22.34 6.56
N MET A 441 2.47 -21.50 5.83
CA MET A 441 1.33 -21.97 5.04
C MET A 441 1.76 -23.03 4.00
N LEU A 442 2.87 -22.78 3.29
CA LEU A 442 3.44 -23.74 2.33
C LEU A 442 3.87 -25.05 3.01
N ARG A 443 4.50 -24.97 4.19
CA ARG A 443 4.91 -26.14 4.98
C ARG A 443 3.72 -26.98 5.40
N VAL A 444 2.68 -26.35 5.97
CA VAL A 444 1.46 -27.03 6.41
C VAL A 444 0.74 -27.67 5.22
N ALA A 445 0.63 -26.98 4.09
CA ALA A 445 0.02 -27.51 2.89
C ALA A 445 0.73 -28.79 2.38
N LYS A 446 2.06 -28.86 2.51
CA LYS A 446 2.88 -30.04 2.18
C LYS A 446 2.75 -31.18 3.22
N GLY A 447 2.11 -30.93 4.36
CA GLY A 447 1.87 -31.90 5.42
C GLY A 447 2.88 -31.85 6.57
N HIS A 448 3.71 -30.82 6.66
CA HIS A 448 4.65 -30.67 7.79
C HIS A 448 3.96 -30.10 9.02
N SER A 449 4.46 -30.47 10.21
CA SER A 449 4.04 -29.86 11.47
C SER A 449 4.62 -28.44 11.62
N LEU A 450 3.98 -27.61 12.45
CA LEU A 450 4.45 -26.26 12.77
C LEU A 450 5.89 -26.29 13.34
N LEU A 451 6.72 -25.30 12.97
CA LEU A 451 8.09 -25.20 13.50
C LEU A 451 8.12 -24.80 14.99
N HIS A 452 7.09 -24.09 15.43
CA HIS A 452 7.05 -23.42 16.71
C HIS A 452 5.96 -23.99 17.60
N LYS A 453 6.18 -23.84 18.91
CA LYS A 453 5.14 -23.95 19.95
C LYS A 453 4.77 -22.55 20.43
N GLN A 454 3.66 -22.41 21.15
CA GLN A 454 3.19 -21.11 21.64
C GLN A 454 4.25 -20.36 22.48
N GLU A 455 5.01 -21.09 23.30
CA GLU A 455 6.11 -20.55 24.13
C GLU A 455 7.28 -19.97 23.32
N ASN A 456 7.40 -20.32 22.04
CA ASN A 456 8.46 -19.85 21.15
C ASN A 456 8.08 -18.59 20.36
N ILE A 457 6.86 -18.05 20.53
CA ILE A 457 6.36 -16.91 19.77
C ILE A 457 6.58 -15.62 20.56
N PRO A 458 7.56 -14.78 20.18
CA PRO A 458 7.89 -13.57 20.91
C PRO A 458 6.98 -12.40 20.51
N ILE A 459 7.05 -11.32 21.28
CA ILE A 459 6.57 -9.99 20.90
C ILE A 459 7.78 -9.06 20.96
N GLU A 460 8.48 -8.89 19.83
CA GLU A 460 9.63 -7.99 19.74
C GLU A 460 9.20 -6.67 19.08
N GLY A 461 9.36 -5.56 19.81
CA GLY A 461 9.12 -4.22 19.28
C GLY A 461 7.66 -3.93 18.90
N TRP A 462 7.49 -3.08 17.89
CA TRP A 462 6.20 -2.61 17.39
C TRP A 462 6.27 -2.43 15.89
N ALA A 463 5.19 -2.79 15.20
CA ALA A 463 5.06 -2.60 13.76
C ALA A 463 3.76 -1.87 13.42
N ILE A 464 3.83 -1.00 12.42
CA ILE A 464 2.69 -0.25 11.90
C ILE A 464 2.62 -0.45 10.39
N GLU A 465 1.44 -0.71 9.87
CA GLU A 465 1.14 -0.78 8.44
C GLU A 465 0.22 0.37 8.06
N CYS A 466 0.48 0.92 6.88
CA CYS A 466 -0.37 1.89 6.22
C CYS A 466 -0.71 1.36 4.83
N ARG A 467 -2.01 1.21 4.53
CA ARG A 467 -2.47 0.88 3.18
C ARG A 467 -2.41 2.13 2.31
N VAL A 468 -1.43 2.18 1.42
CA VAL A 468 -1.31 3.27 0.45
C VAL A 468 -2.24 2.97 -0.71
N TYR A 469 -3.29 3.77 -0.83
CA TYR A 469 -4.32 3.65 -1.84
C TYR A 469 -4.21 4.77 -2.89
N ALA A 470 -4.51 4.41 -4.15
CA ALA A 470 -4.80 5.36 -5.22
C ALA A 470 -6.19 5.97 -4.98
N GLU A 471 -6.30 6.83 -3.98
CA GLU A 471 -7.54 7.44 -3.51
C GLU A 471 -7.32 8.90 -3.15
N ASP A 472 -8.33 9.74 -3.38
CA ASP A 472 -8.34 11.15 -2.99
C ASP A 472 -8.94 11.33 -1.59
N PRO A 473 -8.12 11.59 -0.54
CA PRO A 473 -8.62 11.74 0.82
C PRO A 473 -9.44 13.02 1.01
N PHE A 474 -9.26 14.04 0.14
CA PHE A 474 -9.99 15.30 0.22
C PHE A 474 -11.43 15.18 -0.28
N LYS A 475 -11.75 14.10 -1.01
CA LYS A 475 -13.09 13.79 -1.53
C LYS A 475 -13.66 12.56 -0.82
N ASN A 476 -14.56 12.78 0.15
CA ASN A 476 -15.25 11.71 0.88
C ASN A 476 -14.31 10.62 1.47
N PHE A 477 -13.13 11.02 1.94
CA PHE A 477 -12.09 10.13 2.48
C PHE A 477 -11.58 9.05 1.53
N GLY A 478 -11.63 9.22 0.20
CA GLY A 478 -10.94 8.29 -0.70
C GLY A 478 -11.77 7.90 -1.89
N MET A 479 -12.12 8.88 -2.70
CA MET A 479 -12.60 8.62 -4.05
C MET A 479 -11.46 7.98 -4.86
N PRO A 480 -11.65 6.81 -5.49
CA PRO A 480 -10.55 6.15 -6.20
C PRO A 480 -9.98 7.00 -7.33
N SER A 481 -8.69 6.87 -7.56
CA SER A 481 -7.92 7.53 -8.61
C SER A 481 -7.35 6.46 -9.53
N ILE A 482 -7.59 6.62 -10.83
CA ILE A 482 -6.98 5.76 -11.85
C ILE A 482 -5.88 6.51 -12.60
N GLY A 483 -5.07 5.76 -13.35
CA GLY A 483 -4.09 6.34 -14.26
C GLY A 483 -2.71 5.72 -14.13
N ARG A 484 -1.78 6.27 -14.91
CA ARG A 484 -0.41 5.76 -15.00
C ARG A 484 0.49 6.43 -13.96
N LEU A 485 1.28 5.62 -13.27
CA LEU A 485 2.29 6.09 -12.33
C LEU A 485 3.48 6.71 -13.09
N SER A 486 3.49 8.02 -13.26
CA SER A 486 4.56 8.73 -13.98
C SER A 486 5.88 8.76 -13.21
N ARG A 487 5.81 8.68 -11.89
CA ARG A 487 6.96 8.53 -11.00
C ARG A 487 6.55 7.71 -9.79
N TYR A 488 7.37 6.72 -9.43
CA TYR A 488 7.11 5.88 -8.26
C TYR A 488 8.42 5.49 -7.59
N VAL A 489 8.65 6.00 -6.38
CA VAL A 489 9.87 5.73 -5.60
C VAL A 489 9.47 5.37 -4.18
N GLU A 490 9.69 4.09 -3.84
CA GLU A 490 9.44 3.57 -2.50
C GLU A 490 10.48 4.09 -1.48
N PRO A 491 10.08 4.28 -0.21
CA PRO A 491 10.96 4.79 0.83
C PRO A 491 11.93 3.74 1.42
N LEU A 492 12.38 2.75 0.64
CA LEU A 492 13.24 1.64 1.11
C LEU A 492 14.64 2.04 1.60
N HIS A 493 15.03 3.30 1.38
CA HIS A 493 16.27 3.89 1.90
C HIS A 493 16.16 4.25 3.39
N ILE A 494 14.94 4.29 3.94
CA ILE A 494 14.69 4.42 5.38
C ILE A 494 14.85 3.04 6.02
N GLU A 495 15.65 2.96 7.08
CA GLU A 495 15.83 1.72 7.85
C GLU A 495 14.50 1.29 8.49
N ASN A 496 14.33 -0.02 8.75
CA ASN A 496 13.10 -0.59 9.32
C ASN A 496 11.82 -0.30 8.52
N THR A 497 11.95 -0.08 7.20
CA THR A 497 10.83 0.13 6.28
C THR A 497 10.74 -1.03 5.29
N ARG A 498 9.54 -1.56 5.12
CA ARG A 498 9.16 -2.63 4.19
C ARG A 498 8.02 -2.13 3.29
N CYS A 499 8.11 -2.45 2.01
CA CYS A 499 7.06 -2.17 1.03
C CYS A 499 6.66 -3.48 0.37
N ASP A 500 5.39 -3.87 0.55
CA ASP A 500 4.80 -4.96 -0.21
C ASP A 500 3.93 -4.32 -1.31
N SER A 501 4.48 -4.25 -2.52
CA SER A 501 3.86 -3.62 -3.69
C SER A 501 3.70 -4.58 -4.86
N GLY A 502 2.65 -4.37 -5.65
CA GLY A 502 2.35 -5.12 -6.88
C GLY A 502 2.52 -4.29 -8.14
N ILE A 503 3.11 -3.10 -8.00
CA ILE A 503 3.18 -2.04 -9.02
C ILE A 503 4.59 -1.42 -9.00
N MET A 504 4.96 -0.81 -10.12
CA MET A 504 6.25 -0.11 -10.31
C MET A 504 6.04 1.19 -11.09
N GLU A 505 7.09 2.03 -11.18
CA GLU A 505 7.06 3.21 -12.05
C GLU A 505 6.65 2.83 -13.48
N GLY A 506 5.69 3.58 -14.04
CA GLY A 506 5.10 3.33 -15.35
C GLY A 506 3.91 2.36 -15.36
N SER A 507 3.58 1.71 -14.24
CA SER A 507 2.39 0.84 -14.12
C SER A 507 1.10 1.65 -14.19
N GLU A 508 0.01 0.99 -14.57
CA GLU A 508 -1.32 1.59 -14.68
C GLU A 508 -2.24 1.08 -13.58
N ILE A 509 -2.89 2.00 -12.86
CA ILE A 509 -3.96 1.70 -11.92
C ILE A 509 -5.26 1.67 -12.72
N SER A 510 -5.75 0.47 -13.01
CA SER A 510 -6.96 0.26 -13.82
C SER A 510 -8.26 0.33 -13.00
N ILE A 511 -9.39 0.57 -13.65
CA ILE A 511 -10.74 0.55 -13.03
C ILE A 511 -11.17 -0.83 -12.49
N TYR A 512 -10.57 -1.92 -12.96
CA TYR A 512 -11.07 -3.29 -12.76
C TYR A 512 -10.72 -3.89 -11.40
N TYR A 513 -9.75 -3.32 -10.70
CA TYR A 513 -9.15 -3.93 -9.52
C TYR A 513 -9.08 -2.97 -8.34
N ASP A 514 -8.65 -3.51 -7.20
CA ASP A 514 -8.48 -2.78 -5.95
C ASP A 514 -7.44 -1.62 -6.10
N PRO A 515 -7.69 -0.44 -5.49
CA PRO A 515 -6.82 0.72 -5.61
C PRO A 515 -5.52 0.67 -4.79
N MET A 516 -5.26 -0.43 -4.05
CA MET A 516 -4.08 -0.52 -3.20
C MET A 516 -2.81 -0.52 -4.04
N ILE A 517 -1.98 0.49 -3.82
CA ILE A 517 -0.67 0.67 -4.44
C ILE A 517 0.35 -0.20 -3.70
N CYS A 518 0.38 -0.09 -2.37
CA CYS A 518 1.41 -0.68 -1.54
C CYS A 518 0.93 -0.82 -0.10
N LYS A 519 1.37 -1.87 0.59
CA LYS A 519 1.36 -1.92 2.05
C LYS A 519 2.72 -1.40 2.53
N LEU A 520 2.70 -0.21 3.12
CA LEU A 520 3.89 0.38 3.72
C LEU A 520 3.95 -0.04 5.18
N VAL A 521 4.99 -0.77 5.55
CA VAL A 521 5.17 -1.34 6.89
C VAL A 521 6.43 -0.77 7.51
N THR A 522 6.34 -0.33 8.75
CA THR A 522 7.51 0.10 9.53
C THR A 522 7.60 -0.64 10.84
N TYR A 523 8.82 -0.70 11.36
CA TYR A 523 9.14 -1.32 12.65
C TYR A 523 9.95 -0.40 13.54
N GLY A 524 9.77 -0.55 14.85
CA GLY A 524 10.57 0.13 15.86
C GLY A 524 10.62 -0.68 17.15
N LYS A 525 11.61 -0.40 18.00
CA LYS A 525 11.71 -1.04 19.33
C LYS A 525 10.54 -0.72 20.26
N ASN A 526 9.80 0.33 19.94
CA ASN A 526 8.55 0.74 20.59
C ASN A 526 7.68 1.45 19.55
N ARG A 527 6.41 1.67 19.92
CA ARG A 527 5.41 2.30 19.05
C ARG A 527 5.86 3.66 18.50
N ASN A 528 6.45 4.52 19.34
CA ASN A 528 6.88 5.87 18.92
C ASN A 528 7.95 5.80 17.82
N LEU A 529 8.94 4.91 17.95
CA LEU A 529 9.96 4.73 16.92
C LEU A 529 9.38 4.16 15.62
N ALA A 530 8.40 3.25 15.70
CA ALA A 530 7.69 2.74 14.53
C ALA A 530 6.90 3.86 13.81
N MET A 531 6.20 4.71 14.58
CA MET A 531 5.48 5.89 14.07
C MET A 531 6.43 6.92 13.43
N GLU A 532 7.54 7.27 14.10
CA GLU A 532 8.55 8.18 13.55
C GLU A 532 9.13 7.68 12.23
N THR A 533 9.39 6.36 12.14
CA THR A 533 9.86 5.71 10.92
C THR A 533 8.79 5.77 9.83
N MET A 534 7.52 5.55 10.18
CA MET A 534 6.39 5.65 9.24
C MET A 534 6.22 7.07 8.70
N ILE A 535 6.28 8.09 9.56
CA ILE A 535 6.18 9.50 9.17
C ILE A 535 7.29 9.86 8.17
N LYS A 536 8.55 9.50 8.47
CA LYS A 536 9.68 9.70 7.55
C LYS A 536 9.50 8.97 6.23
N SER A 537 8.98 7.75 6.28
CA SER A 537 8.72 6.91 5.10
C SER A 537 7.65 7.51 4.20
N LEU A 538 6.52 7.95 4.77
CA LEU A 538 5.43 8.61 4.05
C LEU A 538 5.87 9.94 3.44
N ASP A 539 6.64 10.76 4.17
CA ASP A 539 7.19 12.01 3.65
C ASP A 539 8.18 11.76 2.50
N SER A 540 8.87 10.61 2.49
CA SER A 540 9.83 10.21 1.45
C SER A 540 9.23 9.41 0.29
N TYR A 541 7.96 9.02 0.38
CA TYR A 541 7.30 8.22 -0.64
C TYR A 541 6.87 9.11 -1.80
N VAL A 542 7.42 8.85 -2.98
CA VAL A 542 7.09 9.60 -4.20
C VAL A 542 6.13 8.79 -5.05
N ILE A 543 4.92 9.31 -5.22
CA ILE A 543 3.89 8.78 -6.11
C ILE A 543 3.39 9.95 -6.95
N LYS A 544 3.52 9.86 -8.28
CA LYS A 544 3.01 10.84 -9.23
C LYS A 544 2.21 10.16 -10.35
N GLY A 545 1.23 10.87 -10.87
CA GLY A 545 0.35 10.41 -11.96
C GLY A 545 -1.04 9.98 -11.50
N VAL A 546 -1.20 9.67 -10.21
CA VAL A 546 -2.49 9.41 -9.57
C VAL A 546 -2.57 10.16 -8.24
N THR A 547 -3.79 10.47 -7.80
CA THR A 547 -4.04 10.95 -6.44
C THR A 547 -3.95 9.77 -5.47
N HIS A 548 -3.49 10.02 -4.24
CA HIS A 548 -3.24 8.96 -3.26
C HIS A 548 -3.46 9.44 -1.82
N ASN A 549 -3.70 8.51 -0.90
CA ASN A 549 -4.13 8.77 0.47
C ASN A 549 -3.00 9.10 1.48
N ILE A 550 -1.73 9.09 1.08
CA ILE A 550 -0.56 9.46 1.93
C ILE A 550 -0.79 10.70 2.82
N PRO A 551 -1.37 11.82 2.34
CA PRO A 551 -1.57 12.99 3.19
C PRO A 551 -2.42 12.68 4.44
N LEU A 552 -3.48 11.86 4.28
CA LEU A 552 -4.35 11.44 5.38
C LEU A 552 -3.60 10.50 6.33
N LEU A 553 -2.92 9.48 5.79
CA LEU A 553 -2.14 8.53 6.58
C LEU A 553 -1.12 9.23 7.47
N ARG A 554 -0.38 10.18 6.87
CA ARG A 554 0.65 10.95 7.57
C ARG A 554 0.05 11.80 8.68
N ASP A 555 -1.09 12.47 8.43
CA ASP A 555 -1.69 13.37 9.42
C ASP A 555 -2.24 12.59 10.62
N ILE A 556 -2.87 11.42 10.39
CA ILE A 556 -3.34 10.50 11.45
C ILE A 556 -2.20 10.12 12.40
N LEU A 557 -1.03 9.76 11.86
CA LEU A 557 0.14 9.37 12.68
C LEU A 557 0.68 10.50 13.58
N THR A 558 0.30 11.75 13.31
CA THR A 558 0.69 12.92 14.11
C THR A 558 -0.45 13.50 14.94
N GLU A 559 -1.65 12.93 14.84
CA GLU A 559 -2.83 13.38 15.53
C GLU A 559 -2.83 12.86 16.99
N LYS A 560 -3.32 13.69 17.92
CA LYS A 560 -3.19 13.48 19.36
C LYS A 560 -3.81 12.17 19.84
N ARG A 561 -5.02 11.83 19.38
CA ARG A 561 -5.73 10.60 19.80
C ARG A 561 -5.05 9.36 19.26
N PHE A 562 -4.57 9.38 18.02
CA PHE A 562 -3.78 8.27 17.49
C PHE A 562 -2.47 8.08 18.27
N VAL A 563 -1.75 9.17 18.55
CA VAL A 563 -0.49 9.14 19.32
C VAL A 563 -0.71 8.62 20.74
N SER A 564 -1.78 9.03 21.42
CA SER A 564 -2.12 8.53 22.75
C SER A 564 -2.67 7.10 22.75
N GLY A 565 -3.00 6.56 21.58
CA GLY A 565 -3.67 5.27 21.44
C GLY A 565 -5.16 5.30 21.78
N ASP A 566 -5.79 6.47 21.92
CA ASP A 566 -7.24 6.62 22.17
C ASP A 566 -8.03 6.55 20.86
N ILE A 567 -8.14 5.33 20.32
CA ILE A 567 -8.73 5.08 19.00
C ILE A 567 -9.93 4.12 19.11
N SER A 568 -10.82 4.23 18.14
CA SER A 568 -11.98 3.37 17.96
C SER A 568 -12.27 3.22 16.47
N THR A 569 -13.18 2.32 16.13
CA THR A 569 -13.70 2.18 14.76
C THR A 569 -14.41 3.43 14.21
N ASN A 570 -14.73 4.41 15.07
CA ASN A 570 -15.33 5.70 14.71
C ASN A 570 -14.30 6.85 14.61
N TYR A 571 -13.00 6.54 14.67
CA TYR A 571 -11.94 7.54 14.73
C TYR A 571 -12.01 8.60 13.60
N LEU A 572 -12.15 8.19 12.34
CA LEU A 572 -12.10 9.13 11.21
C LEU A 572 -13.26 10.16 11.23
N PRO A 573 -14.55 9.76 11.39
CA PRO A 573 -15.63 10.71 11.56
C PRO A 573 -15.49 11.63 12.78
N GLU A 574 -14.92 11.15 13.89
CA GLU A 574 -14.76 11.96 15.10
C GLU A 574 -13.63 13.00 14.97
N VAL A 575 -12.52 12.62 14.34
CA VAL A 575 -11.34 13.49 14.18
C VAL A 575 -11.49 14.44 13.00
N PHE A 576 -12.17 14.00 11.94
CA PHE A 576 -12.37 14.74 10.70
C PHE A 576 -13.87 14.84 10.34
N PRO A 577 -14.72 15.48 11.17
CA PRO A 577 -16.17 15.51 10.95
C PRO A 577 -16.58 16.16 9.63
N ASP A 578 -15.81 17.17 9.18
CA ASP A 578 -16.05 17.90 7.92
C ASP A 578 -15.22 17.36 6.74
N GLY A 579 -14.72 16.11 6.84
CA GLY A 579 -13.77 15.59 5.86
C GLY A 579 -12.32 15.98 6.15
N PHE A 580 -11.39 15.34 5.44
CA PHE A 580 -9.97 15.63 5.53
C PHE A 580 -9.61 16.90 4.74
N LYS A 581 -9.05 17.90 5.41
CA LYS A 581 -8.70 19.22 4.84
C LYS A 581 -7.18 19.43 4.65
N GLY A 582 -6.38 18.37 4.82
CA GLY A 582 -4.92 18.48 4.81
C GLY A 582 -4.35 19.05 6.10
N LYS A 583 -3.03 18.87 6.28
CA LYS A 583 -2.29 19.41 7.42
C LYS A 583 -2.42 20.94 7.42
N GLN A 584 -2.84 21.48 8.57
CA GLN A 584 -2.78 22.92 8.80
C GLN A 584 -1.43 23.27 9.42
N LEU A 585 -0.64 24.07 8.71
CA LEU A 585 0.66 24.54 9.19
C LEU A 585 0.48 25.64 10.24
N THR A 586 1.29 25.60 11.28
CA THR A 586 1.47 26.69 12.23
C THR A 586 2.06 27.93 11.53
N VAL A 587 2.02 29.08 12.19
CA VAL A 587 2.62 30.32 11.66
C VAL A 587 4.10 30.12 11.34
N ARG A 588 4.84 29.47 12.25
CA ARG A 588 6.27 29.19 12.07
C ARG A 588 6.53 28.22 10.91
N GLU A 589 5.74 27.16 10.78
CA GLU A 589 5.88 26.19 9.68
C GLU A 589 5.53 26.83 8.32
N ASN A 590 4.57 27.74 8.24
CA ASN A 590 4.30 28.50 7.02
C ASN A 590 5.50 29.40 6.64
N GLN A 591 6.11 30.07 7.62
CA GLN A 591 7.30 30.89 7.40
C GLN A 591 8.51 30.03 6.98
N GLU A 592 8.65 28.84 7.54
CA GLU A 592 9.65 27.85 7.15
C GLU A 592 9.43 27.35 5.71
N LEU A 593 8.19 27.01 5.35
CA LEU A 593 7.82 26.67 3.97
C LEU A 593 8.11 27.82 3.01
N ALA A 594 7.83 29.07 3.41
CA ALA A 594 8.16 30.25 2.62
C ALA A 594 9.67 30.42 2.42
N ALA A 595 10.48 30.16 3.45
CA ALA A 595 11.94 30.18 3.35
C ALA A 595 12.47 29.10 2.38
N MET A 596 11.94 27.88 2.45
CA MET A 596 12.27 26.80 1.51
C MET A 596 11.86 27.14 0.07
N ALA A 597 10.67 27.72 -0.11
CA ALA A 597 10.18 28.15 -1.42
C ALA A 597 11.08 29.24 -2.04
N CYS A 598 11.60 30.18 -1.24
CA CYS A 598 12.59 31.16 -1.72
C CYS A 598 13.85 30.48 -2.26
N ALA A 599 14.34 29.43 -1.58
CA ALA A 599 15.51 28.69 -2.02
C ALA A 599 15.27 27.95 -3.34
N ILE A 600 14.10 27.33 -3.50
CA ILE A 600 13.66 26.67 -4.75
C ILE A 600 13.55 27.70 -5.88
N TYR A 601 12.92 28.85 -5.63
CA TYR A 601 12.76 29.92 -6.61
C TYR A 601 14.11 30.44 -7.11
N LEU A 602 15.02 30.80 -6.20
CA LEU A 602 16.33 31.31 -6.56
C LEU A 602 17.17 30.26 -7.32
N LYS A 603 17.01 28.97 -7.01
CA LYS A 603 17.66 27.90 -7.77
C LYS A 603 17.12 27.79 -9.19
N ASP A 604 15.81 27.99 -9.38
CA ASP A 604 15.20 27.99 -10.70
C ASP A 604 15.63 29.21 -11.54
N GLU A 605 15.70 30.40 -10.94
CA GLU A 605 16.21 31.61 -11.57
C GLU A 605 17.69 31.47 -11.98
N ASP A 606 18.53 30.95 -11.08
CA ASP A 606 19.94 30.66 -11.37
C ASP A 606 20.07 29.70 -12.56
N ARG A 607 19.28 28.63 -12.58
CA ARG A 607 19.26 27.67 -13.69
C ARG A 607 18.74 28.31 -14.99
N ALA A 608 17.69 29.13 -14.93
CA ALA A 608 17.13 29.82 -16.09
C ALA A 608 18.10 30.86 -16.68
N SER A 609 18.99 31.41 -15.86
CA SER A 609 20.03 32.34 -16.31
C SER A 609 21.25 31.66 -16.95
N ASN A 610 21.43 30.35 -16.77
CA ASN A 610 22.59 29.58 -17.24
C ASN A 610 22.21 28.67 -18.44
N PHE A 611 22.42 29.15 -19.66
CA PHE A 611 22.14 28.38 -20.88
C PHE A 611 23.34 27.52 -21.29
N ILE A 612 23.18 26.19 -21.28
CA ILE A 612 24.25 25.22 -21.60
C ILE A 612 24.76 25.33 -23.05
N ASN A 613 23.91 25.79 -23.98
CA ASN A 613 24.19 25.79 -25.42
C ASN A 613 24.38 27.18 -26.05
N MET A 614 24.35 28.27 -25.28
CA MET A 614 24.67 29.60 -25.82
C MET A 614 26.17 29.87 -25.75
N LYS A 615 26.90 29.51 -26.80
CA LYS A 615 28.25 30.06 -27.04
C LYS A 615 28.10 31.51 -27.48
N GLY A 616 28.49 32.47 -26.64
CA GLY A 616 28.75 33.85 -27.10
C GLY A 616 27.82 34.98 -26.62
N SER A 617 26.78 34.72 -25.82
CA SER A 617 26.10 35.79 -25.08
C SER A 617 26.51 35.76 -23.61
N HIS A 618 27.61 36.43 -23.31
CA HIS A 618 27.94 36.82 -21.94
C HIS A 618 27.23 38.14 -21.66
N ILE A 619 25.92 38.11 -21.35
CA ILE A 619 25.35 39.24 -20.61
C ILE A 619 25.94 39.12 -19.21
N PRO A 620 26.77 40.07 -18.74
CA PRO A 620 27.30 40.02 -17.38
C PRO A 620 26.12 40.22 -16.42
N ILE A 621 25.55 39.13 -15.94
CA ILE A 621 24.58 39.17 -14.86
C ILE A 621 25.40 39.40 -13.60
N THR A 622 25.34 40.63 -13.04
CA THR A 622 25.91 40.90 -11.73
C THR A 622 25.25 39.95 -10.72
N PRO A 623 26.01 39.10 -10.01
CA PRO A 623 25.44 38.15 -9.07
C PRO A 623 24.74 38.92 -7.96
N LYS A 624 23.40 38.89 -7.96
CA LYS A 624 22.61 39.44 -6.86
C LYS A 624 22.87 38.58 -5.63
N THR A 625 23.07 39.23 -4.48
CA THR A 625 23.36 38.54 -3.20
C THR A 625 22.30 38.80 -2.14
N LYS A 626 21.37 39.72 -2.40
CA LYS A 626 20.24 40.07 -1.53
C LYS A 626 18.97 40.23 -2.35
N TRP A 627 17.85 39.72 -1.86
CA TRP A 627 16.54 39.79 -2.52
C TRP A 627 15.45 40.11 -1.50
N THR A 628 14.43 40.82 -1.96
CA THR A 628 13.15 40.96 -1.28
C THR A 628 12.12 40.21 -2.11
N LEU A 629 11.60 39.12 -1.56
CA LEU A 629 10.66 38.22 -2.22
C LEU A 629 9.33 38.21 -1.45
N ASN A 630 8.24 38.00 -2.18
CA ASN A 630 6.91 37.83 -1.63
C ASN A 630 6.46 36.41 -1.95
N VAL A 631 6.27 35.61 -0.90
CA VAL A 631 5.78 34.24 -1.01
C VAL A 631 4.29 34.22 -0.68
N MET A 632 3.49 33.79 -1.65
CA MET A 632 2.07 33.54 -1.48
C MET A 632 1.87 32.05 -1.19
N ILE A 633 1.26 31.72 -0.05
CA ILE A 633 0.84 30.36 0.28
C ILE A 633 -0.68 30.41 0.40
N GLY A 634 -1.38 29.85 -0.59
CA GLY A 634 -2.80 30.13 -0.78
C GLY A 634 -3.06 31.63 -0.94
N LYS A 635 -3.84 32.23 -0.04
CA LYS A 635 -4.12 33.68 -0.02
C LYS A 635 -3.20 34.49 0.91
N ALA A 636 -2.40 33.82 1.74
CA ALA A 636 -1.54 34.48 2.71
C ALA A 636 -0.23 34.96 2.06
N ARG A 637 0.22 36.17 2.42
CA ARG A 637 1.48 36.76 1.96
C ARG A 637 2.54 36.68 3.05
N TYR A 638 3.74 36.25 2.66
CA TYR A 638 4.94 36.27 3.48
C TYR A 638 6.03 37.07 2.77
N GLU A 639 6.39 38.21 3.34
CA GLU A 639 7.55 38.97 2.85
C GLU A 639 8.84 38.35 3.39
N ALA A 640 9.78 38.07 2.49
CA ALA A 640 11.02 37.39 2.78
C ALA A 640 12.23 38.23 2.35
N GLN A 641 13.10 38.55 3.31
CA GLN A 641 14.40 39.15 3.03
C GLN A 641 15.44 38.04 2.93
N VAL A 642 15.98 37.82 1.73
CA VAL A 642 16.90 36.73 1.43
C VAL A 642 18.30 37.27 1.19
N SER A 643 19.31 36.63 1.76
CA SER A 643 20.71 36.91 1.45
C SER A 643 21.52 35.63 1.25
N LYS A 644 22.51 35.69 0.36
CA LYS A 644 23.43 34.57 0.13
C LYS A 644 24.42 34.47 1.29
N GLY A 645 24.41 33.34 1.99
CA GLY A 645 25.39 32.99 3.01
C GLY A 645 26.60 32.26 2.41
N ALA A 646 27.53 31.82 3.27
CA ALA A 646 28.69 31.03 2.85
C ALA A 646 28.28 29.66 2.29
N ASP A 647 27.39 28.95 3.00
CA ASP A 647 26.99 27.57 2.69
C ASP A 647 25.48 27.39 2.46
N GLY A 648 24.78 28.45 2.05
CA GLY A 648 23.32 28.42 1.89
C GLY A 648 22.69 29.79 1.75
N LEU A 649 21.40 29.89 2.08
CA LEU A 649 20.64 31.13 2.08
C LEU A 649 20.21 31.49 3.50
N LYS A 650 20.35 32.77 3.87
CA LYS A 650 19.73 33.31 5.08
C LYS A 650 18.44 33.99 4.67
N VAL A 651 17.32 33.52 5.18
CA VAL A 651 15.98 34.02 4.86
C VAL A 651 15.32 34.53 6.14
N THR A 652 14.92 35.79 6.15
CA THR A 652 14.14 36.38 7.24
C THR A 652 12.69 36.53 6.79
N VAL A 653 11.74 35.94 7.53
CA VAL A 653 10.30 36.04 7.26
C VAL A 653 9.59 36.45 8.54
N GLY A 654 9.01 37.65 8.57
CA GLY A 654 8.55 38.28 9.82
C GLY A 654 9.71 38.42 10.81
N ASP A 655 9.51 37.97 12.05
CA ASP A 655 10.52 38.03 13.12
C ASP A 655 11.47 36.81 13.13
N ASN A 656 11.25 35.82 12.25
CA ASN A 656 12.01 34.58 12.23
C ASN A 656 13.12 34.59 11.19
N ASN A 657 14.29 34.07 11.58
CA ASN A 657 15.44 33.88 10.71
C ASN A 657 15.67 32.39 10.43
N PHE A 658 15.86 32.04 9.17
CA PHE A 658 16.06 30.69 8.68
C PHE A 658 17.38 30.59 7.92
N ASP A 659 18.29 29.74 8.38
CA ASP A 659 19.48 29.32 7.64
C ASP A 659 19.12 28.07 6.82
N VAL A 660 18.94 28.27 5.51
CA VAL A 660 18.52 27.25 4.55
C VAL A 660 19.74 26.70 3.83
N LYS A 661 20.07 25.44 4.12
CA LYS A 661 21.20 24.71 3.51
C LYS A 661 20.72 23.43 2.86
N GLY A 662 21.49 22.89 1.93
CA GLY A 662 21.20 21.60 1.32
C GLY A 662 21.43 21.58 -0.19
N ASN A 663 21.37 20.37 -0.76
CA ASN A 663 21.56 20.18 -2.19
C ASN A 663 20.22 20.32 -2.93
N LEU A 664 19.95 21.51 -3.46
CA LEU A 664 18.80 21.79 -4.30
C LEU A 664 19.02 21.24 -5.72
N SER A 665 18.72 19.96 -5.92
CA SER A 665 18.77 19.31 -7.23
C SER A 665 17.37 18.91 -7.71
N PHE A 666 16.91 19.54 -8.78
CA PHE A 666 15.64 19.17 -9.43
C PHE A 666 15.68 17.85 -10.21
N ALA A 667 16.83 17.18 -10.26
CA ALA A 667 16.92 15.82 -10.78
C ALA A 667 16.35 14.78 -9.80
N SER A 668 16.29 15.12 -8.51
CA SER A 668 15.65 14.30 -7.49
C SER A 668 14.21 14.75 -7.27
N PRO A 669 13.23 13.83 -7.15
CA PRO A 669 11.88 14.19 -6.75
C PRO A 669 11.78 14.63 -5.28
N LEU A 670 12.76 14.23 -4.47
CA LEU A 670 12.92 14.58 -3.06
C LEU A 670 13.99 15.66 -2.92
N ILE A 671 13.69 16.71 -2.16
CA ILE A 671 14.60 17.79 -1.83
C ILE A 671 14.85 17.78 -0.32
N ASP A 672 16.06 17.41 0.05
CA ASP A 672 16.56 17.45 1.42
C ASP A 672 17.19 18.82 1.73
N LEU A 673 16.62 19.53 2.70
CA LEU A 673 17.11 20.80 3.20
C LEU A 673 17.37 20.73 4.70
N SER A 674 18.33 21.51 5.17
CA SER A 674 18.55 21.79 6.58
C SER A 674 18.07 23.21 6.85
N ILE A 675 17.11 23.36 7.76
CA ILE A 675 16.58 24.64 8.22
C ILE A 675 17.00 24.83 9.67
N ASN A 676 17.88 25.81 9.92
CA ASN A 676 18.43 26.05 11.26
C ASN A 676 19.07 24.80 11.92
N GLY A 677 19.62 23.89 11.11
CA GLY A 677 20.22 22.63 11.55
C GLY A 677 19.26 21.42 11.53
N GLU A 678 17.95 21.64 11.45
CA GLU A 678 16.97 20.56 11.38
C GLU A 678 16.75 20.09 9.94
N GLN A 679 16.75 18.77 9.72
CA GLN A 679 16.46 18.23 8.39
C GLN A 679 14.97 18.37 8.06
N ARG A 680 14.70 18.78 6.82
CA ARG A 680 13.38 18.91 6.21
C ARG A 680 13.38 18.30 4.84
N LEU A 681 12.34 17.53 4.59
CA LEU A 681 12.12 16.87 3.32
C LEU A 681 10.94 17.53 2.62
N LEU A 682 11.12 17.82 1.34
CA LEU A 682 10.11 18.46 0.52
C LEU A 682 10.06 17.77 -0.85
N GLN A 683 8.86 17.68 -1.43
CA GLN A 683 8.70 17.19 -2.80
C GLN A 683 8.12 18.29 -3.69
N VAL A 684 8.74 18.52 -4.84
CA VAL A 684 8.18 19.44 -5.85
C VAL A 684 7.24 18.62 -6.74
N GLN A 685 5.92 18.83 -6.58
CA GLN A 685 4.91 18.12 -7.38
C GLN A 685 4.86 18.70 -8.79
N THR A 686 4.59 20.00 -8.87
CA THR A 686 4.59 20.78 -10.11
C THR A 686 5.48 21.99 -9.97
N ARG A 687 6.01 22.43 -11.12
CA ARG A 687 6.78 23.66 -11.25
C ARG A 687 6.42 24.31 -12.57
N THR A 688 5.83 25.48 -12.49
CA THR A 688 5.39 26.25 -13.66
C THR A 688 6.07 27.62 -13.68
N GLY A 689 6.02 28.30 -14.82
CA GLY A 689 6.62 29.62 -14.96
C GLY A 689 6.02 30.66 -14.01
N GLY A 690 6.76 31.76 -13.77
CA GLY A 690 6.29 32.85 -12.90
C GLY A 690 6.33 32.54 -11.40
N GLY A 691 7.24 31.66 -10.99
CA GLY A 691 7.50 31.32 -9.59
C GLY A 691 6.39 30.51 -8.92
N LYS A 692 5.61 29.74 -9.68
CA LYS A 692 4.50 28.91 -9.17
C LYS A 692 4.93 27.47 -8.98
N TYR A 693 4.69 26.95 -7.78
CA TYR A 693 5.08 25.61 -7.36
C TYR A 693 3.96 24.95 -6.57
N ASP A 694 3.76 23.65 -6.77
CA ASP A 694 3.03 22.82 -5.83
C ASP A 694 4.05 22.05 -4.99
N LEU A 695 4.19 22.42 -3.72
CA LEU A 695 5.18 21.87 -2.81
C LEU A 695 4.50 20.92 -1.83
N ARG A 696 4.88 19.64 -1.83
CA ARG A 696 4.47 18.70 -0.80
C ARG A 696 5.37 18.82 0.41
N PHE A 697 4.77 19.19 1.53
CA PHE A 697 5.43 19.30 2.83
C PHE A 697 4.53 18.63 3.87
N PHE A 698 5.08 17.77 4.73
CA PHE A 698 4.29 17.08 5.75
C PHE A 698 3.09 16.31 5.16
N GLY A 699 3.34 15.55 4.09
CA GLY A 699 2.33 14.85 3.29
C GLY A 699 1.37 15.73 2.46
N THR A 700 1.12 16.98 2.86
CA THR A 700 0.14 17.87 2.23
C THR A 700 0.75 18.71 1.11
N VAL A 701 0.00 18.93 0.02
CA VAL A 701 0.42 19.76 -1.11
C VAL A 701 -0.03 21.20 -0.88
N TYR A 702 0.92 22.13 -0.89
CA TYR A 702 0.67 23.56 -0.76
C TYR A 702 0.96 24.25 -2.10
N PRO A 703 -0.02 24.97 -2.67
CA PRO A 703 0.23 25.86 -3.80
C PRO A 703 0.98 27.09 -3.30
N VAL A 704 2.18 27.30 -3.85
CA VAL A 704 3.09 28.38 -3.48
C VAL A 704 3.44 29.23 -4.70
N GLN A 705 3.40 30.55 -4.57
CA GLN A 705 3.91 31.46 -5.58
C GLN A 705 4.95 32.41 -5.00
N VAL A 706 6.16 32.40 -5.55
CA VAL A 706 7.25 33.30 -5.14
C VAL A 706 7.40 34.40 -6.19
N LEU A 707 7.32 35.65 -5.75
CA LEU A 707 7.37 36.83 -6.60
C LEU A 707 8.46 37.79 -6.13
N SER A 708 9.09 38.49 -7.07
CA SER A 708 9.83 39.71 -6.71
C SER A 708 8.88 40.79 -6.20
N GLU A 709 9.39 41.77 -5.46
CA GLU A 709 8.62 42.93 -5.00
C GLU A 709 7.83 43.61 -6.13
N ARG A 710 8.49 43.87 -7.26
CA ARG A 710 7.82 44.45 -8.44
C ARG A 710 6.73 43.52 -9.00
N ALA A 711 7.01 42.23 -9.15
CA ALA A 711 6.04 41.28 -9.68
C ALA A 711 4.81 41.15 -8.76
N TYR A 712 5.00 41.19 -7.44
CA TYR A 712 3.91 41.22 -6.46
C TYR A 712 3.07 42.50 -6.58
N SER A 713 3.70 43.67 -6.70
CA SER A 713 2.95 44.94 -6.86
C SER A 713 2.05 44.92 -8.10
N LEU A 714 2.52 44.32 -9.19
CA LEU A 714 1.75 44.20 -10.43
C LEU A 714 0.67 43.11 -10.35
N SER A 715 0.90 42.04 -9.58
CA SER A 715 -0.08 40.94 -9.46
C SER A 715 -1.38 41.39 -8.79
N GLN A 716 -1.35 42.45 -7.98
CA GLN A 716 -2.54 43.05 -7.38
C GLN A 716 -3.53 43.61 -8.40
N HIS A 717 -3.09 43.87 -9.63
CA HIS A 717 -3.94 44.32 -10.72
C HIS A 717 -4.50 43.17 -11.57
N MET A 718 -4.15 41.93 -11.29
CA MET A 718 -4.68 40.76 -12.00
C MET A 718 -6.10 40.46 -11.53
N LEU A 719 -7.03 40.32 -12.48
CA LEU A 719 -8.42 39.97 -12.19
C LEU A 719 -8.50 38.54 -11.66
N GLU A 720 -9.29 38.32 -10.59
CA GLU A 720 -9.64 36.98 -10.15
C GLU A 720 -10.45 36.28 -11.25
N LYS A 721 -10.04 35.06 -11.61
CA LYS A 721 -10.82 34.23 -12.53
C LYS A 721 -12.10 33.81 -11.81
N LYS A 722 -13.26 34.24 -12.34
CA LYS A 722 -14.56 33.72 -11.87
C LYS A 722 -14.61 32.21 -12.12
N GLN A 723 -14.96 31.44 -11.08
CA GLN A 723 -15.25 30.02 -11.26
C GLN A 723 -16.48 29.86 -12.16
N VAL A 724 -16.41 28.92 -13.10
CA VAL A 724 -17.56 28.59 -13.96
C VAL A 724 -18.57 27.85 -13.10
N ASP A 725 -19.82 28.30 -13.08
CA ASP A 725 -20.90 27.62 -12.39
C ASP A 725 -21.25 26.33 -13.16
N THR A 726 -20.98 25.17 -12.53
CA THR A 726 -21.29 23.84 -13.07
C THR A 726 -22.45 23.18 -12.33
N SER A 727 -23.21 23.91 -11.51
CA SER A 727 -24.31 23.35 -10.70
C SER A 727 -25.45 22.72 -11.53
N ALA A 728 -25.54 23.06 -12.81
CA ALA A 728 -26.47 22.46 -13.77
C ALA A 728 -25.96 21.13 -14.36
N LEU A 729 -24.75 20.67 -14.03
CA LEU A 729 -24.13 19.48 -14.62
C LEU A 729 -23.79 18.46 -13.53
N VAL A 730 -24.39 17.29 -13.61
CA VAL A 730 -23.96 16.11 -12.85
C VAL A 730 -22.88 15.43 -13.68
N MET A 731 -21.62 15.72 -13.36
CA MET A 731 -20.45 15.17 -14.03
C MET A 731 -19.94 13.92 -13.29
N ALA A 732 -19.36 12.99 -14.04
CA ALA A 732 -18.63 11.86 -13.50
C ALA A 732 -17.43 12.38 -12.68
N PRO A 733 -17.38 12.18 -11.35
CA PRO A 733 -16.30 12.72 -10.53
C PRO A 733 -15.00 11.89 -10.67
N MET A 734 -15.11 10.71 -11.28
CA MET A 734 -14.04 9.75 -11.53
C MET A 734 -14.42 8.87 -12.72
N PRO A 735 -13.46 8.21 -13.38
CA PRO A 735 -13.77 7.23 -14.41
C PRO A 735 -14.36 5.96 -13.79
N GLY A 736 -15.35 5.35 -14.45
CA GLY A 736 -16.06 4.17 -13.93
C GLY A 736 -17.14 3.64 -14.86
N VAL A 737 -17.91 2.67 -14.39
CA VAL A 737 -19.05 2.07 -15.10
C VAL A 737 -20.35 2.49 -14.43
N LEU A 738 -21.30 3.01 -15.20
CA LEU A 738 -22.63 3.38 -14.70
C LEU A 738 -23.42 2.12 -14.34
N LYS A 739 -23.66 1.89 -13.04
CA LYS A 739 -24.45 0.74 -12.56
C LYS A 739 -25.94 0.96 -12.62
N SER A 740 -26.39 2.19 -12.39
CA SER A 740 -27.79 2.56 -12.52
C SER A 740 -27.89 4.03 -12.88
N VAL A 741 -28.94 4.37 -13.62
CA VAL A 741 -29.41 5.74 -13.79
C VAL A 741 -30.82 5.78 -13.25
N SER A 742 -31.04 6.57 -12.22
CA SER A 742 -32.27 6.59 -11.41
C SER A 742 -33.29 7.63 -11.92
N VAL A 743 -32.95 8.40 -12.95
CA VAL A 743 -33.78 9.48 -13.51
C VAL A 743 -33.82 9.43 -15.04
N VAL A 744 -34.87 10.00 -15.61
CA VAL A 744 -35.01 10.20 -17.06
C VAL A 744 -35.17 11.68 -17.41
N ALA A 745 -34.96 12.02 -18.69
CA ALA A 745 -35.19 13.38 -19.17
C ALA A 745 -36.64 13.79 -18.93
N GLY A 746 -36.83 14.94 -18.28
CA GLY A 746 -38.13 15.47 -17.88
C GLY A 746 -38.46 15.30 -16.39
N ASP A 747 -37.73 14.47 -15.65
CA ASP A 747 -37.97 14.26 -14.22
C ASP A 747 -37.61 15.50 -13.40
N LEU A 748 -38.41 15.80 -12.37
CA LEU A 748 -38.05 16.80 -11.37
C LEU A 748 -37.22 16.13 -10.28
N VAL A 749 -36.00 16.59 -10.07
CA VAL A 749 -35.12 16.08 -9.01
C VAL A 749 -35.03 17.10 -7.87
N ALA A 750 -35.11 16.60 -6.64
CA ALA A 750 -34.84 17.39 -5.45
C ALA A 750 -33.33 17.57 -5.23
N GLU A 751 -32.95 18.58 -4.45
CA GLU A 751 -31.58 18.72 -3.98
C GLU A 751 -31.18 17.48 -3.16
N HIS A 752 -29.97 16.99 -3.39
CA HIS A 752 -29.42 15.75 -2.83
C HIS A 752 -30.16 14.46 -3.21
N GLN A 753 -31.13 14.50 -4.12
CA GLN A 753 -31.71 13.29 -4.70
C GLN A 753 -30.67 12.55 -5.54
N GLU A 754 -30.57 11.23 -5.37
CA GLU A 754 -29.74 10.37 -6.21
C GLU A 754 -30.20 10.39 -7.67
N VAL A 755 -29.25 10.60 -8.56
CA VAL A 755 -29.44 10.70 -10.01
C VAL A 755 -28.91 9.45 -10.72
N CYS A 756 -27.73 8.96 -10.31
CA CYS A 756 -27.14 7.74 -10.85
C CYS A 756 -26.10 7.15 -9.89
N VAL A 757 -25.77 5.87 -10.08
CA VAL A 757 -24.72 5.17 -9.31
C VAL A 757 -23.59 4.78 -10.25
N LEU A 758 -22.39 5.24 -9.92
CA LEU A 758 -21.16 4.92 -10.63
C LEU A 758 -20.37 3.87 -9.85
N GLU A 759 -19.96 2.79 -10.50
CA GLU A 759 -19.05 1.80 -9.92
C GLU A 759 -17.66 1.89 -10.52
N ALA A 760 -16.66 1.97 -9.66
CA ALA A 760 -15.26 1.93 -10.04
C ALA A 760 -14.47 1.21 -8.95
N MET A 761 -13.53 0.34 -9.33
CA MET A 761 -12.64 -0.34 -8.39
C MET A 761 -13.39 -1.09 -7.27
N LYS A 762 -14.52 -1.73 -7.63
CA LYS A 762 -15.47 -2.42 -6.72
C LYS A 762 -16.16 -1.53 -5.68
N MET A 763 -16.05 -0.21 -5.82
CA MET A 763 -16.75 0.78 -4.99
C MET A 763 -17.88 1.44 -5.78
N GLN A 764 -19.04 1.56 -5.15
CA GLN A 764 -20.20 2.26 -5.70
C GLN A 764 -20.29 3.67 -5.11
N ASN A 765 -20.44 4.66 -5.98
CA ASN A 765 -20.59 6.06 -5.65
C ASN A 765 -21.93 6.58 -6.20
N SER A 766 -22.82 6.93 -5.30
CA SER A 766 -24.08 7.61 -5.64
C SER A 766 -23.79 9.07 -5.99
N LEU A 767 -24.23 9.50 -7.17
CA LEU A 767 -24.18 10.89 -7.62
C LEU A 767 -25.55 11.53 -7.40
N VAL A 768 -25.54 12.70 -6.78
CA VAL A 768 -26.75 13.41 -6.37
C VAL A 768 -26.89 14.74 -7.08
N SER A 769 -28.12 15.25 -7.17
CA SER A 769 -28.38 16.60 -7.68
C SER A 769 -27.91 17.66 -6.69
N ALA A 770 -27.24 18.70 -7.18
CA ALA A 770 -26.78 19.83 -6.37
C ALA A 770 -27.87 20.89 -6.12
N LYS A 771 -29.00 20.81 -6.83
CA LYS A 771 -30.12 21.76 -6.71
C LYS A 771 -31.43 21.09 -7.10
N VAL A 772 -32.55 21.70 -6.73
CA VAL A 772 -33.86 21.32 -7.29
C VAL A 772 -33.92 21.79 -8.74
N ALA A 773 -34.05 20.86 -9.68
CA ALA A 773 -34.10 21.16 -11.10
C ALA A 773 -34.80 20.05 -11.89
N LYS A 774 -35.18 20.36 -13.13
CA LYS A 774 -35.69 19.36 -14.06
C LYS A 774 -34.53 18.77 -14.85
N VAL A 775 -34.55 17.45 -15.06
CA VAL A 775 -33.54 16.77 -15.86
C VAL A 775 -33.74 17.13 -17.32
N LYS A 776 -32.79 17.85 -17.90
CA LYS A 776 -32.79 18.23 -19.31
C LYS A 776 -32.39 17.06 -20.19
N LYS A 777 -31.30 16.36 -19.83
CA LYS A 777 -30.76 15.26 -20.65
C LYS A 777 -29.91 14.30 -19.81
N VAL A 778 -30.00 13.01 -20.15
CA VAL A 778 -29.09 11.95 -19.68
C VAL A 778 -28.22 11.52 -20.86
N HIS A 779 -26.90 11.55 -20.71
CA HIS A 779 -25.94 11.32 -21.80
C HIS A 779 -25.47 9.87 -21.93
N PHE A 780 -25.56 9.09 -20.84
CA PHE A 780 -25.05 7.72 -20.77
C PHE A 780 -26.13 6.77 -20.24
N LYS A 781 -26.00 5.49 -20.60
CA LYS A 781 -26.91 4.42 -20.16
C LYS A 781 -26.26 3.55 -19.10
N THR A 782 -27.07 2.79 -18.38
CA THR A 782 -26.58 1.73 -17.49
C THR A 782 -25.71 0.74 -18.27
N GLY A 783 -24.52 0.46 -17.72
CA GLY A 783 -23.49 -0.37 -18.33
C GLY A 783 -22.41 0.40 -19.07
N ASP A 784 -22.64 1.68 -19.40
CA ASP A 784 -21.65 2.49 -20.12
C ASP A 784 -20.46 2.86 -19.22
N THR A 785 -19.28 2.97 -19.84
CA THR A 785 -18.07 3.48 -19.18
C THR A 785 -17.97 4.98 -19.40
N VAL A 786 -17.69 5.73 -18.32
CA VAL A 786 -17.52 7.19 -18.32
C VAL A 786 -16.12 7.56 -17.84
N ASN A 787 -15.61 8.70 -18.30
CA ASN A 787 -14.35 9.30 -17.85
C ASN A 787 -14.61 10.41 -16.83
N GLU A 788 -13.58 10.82 -16.09
CA GLU A 788 -13.66 11.98 -15.20
C GLU A 788 -14.03 13.24 -15.98
N GLY A 789 -15.03 13.98 -15.49
CA GLY A 789 -15.53 15.21 -16.10
C GLY A 789 -16.60 15.00 -17.18
N ASP A 790 -16.90 13.77 -17.59
CA ASP A 790 -17.99 13.51 -18.52
C ASP A 790 -19.32 13.95 -17.91
N VAL A 791 -20.11 14.74 -18.64
CA VAL A 791 -21.45 15.16 -18.20
C VAL A 791 -22.40 13.96 -18.31
N ILE A 792 -22.83 13.41 -17.18
CA ILE A 792 -23.77 12.29 -17.15
C ILE A 792 -25.19 12.78 -17.28
N VAL A 793 -25.56 13.76 -16.45
CA VAL A 793 -26.90 14.37 -16.45
C VAL A 793 -26.79 15.89 -16.51
N GLU A 794 -27.55 16.49 -17.41
CA GLU A 794 -27.72 17.93 -17.54
C GLU A 794 -29.06 18.33 -16.89
N LEU A 795 -29.03 19.35 -16.04
CA LEU A 795 -30.18 19.93 -15.34
C LEU A 795 -30.51 21.29 -15.93
N GLU A 796 -31.79 21.67 -15.87
CA GLU A 796 -32.27 23.01 -16.30
C GLU A 796 -31.76 24.16 -15.40
#